data_AF-H9H086-F1
#
_entry.id   AF-H9H086-F1
#
_cell.length_a   1.000
_cell.length_b   1.000
_cell.length_c   1.000
_cell.angle_alpha   90.00
_cell.angle_beta   90.00
_cell.angle_gamma   90.00
#
_symmetry.space_group_name_H-M   'P 1'
#
loop_
_entity.id
_entity.type
_entity.pdbx_description
1 polymer ?
#
loop_
_entity_poly.entity_id
_entity_poly.type
_entity_poly.pdbx_seq_one_letter_code
_entity_poly.pdbx_strand_id
1 'polypeptide(L)'
;MDGAHARAELRIAGRDVAMAAETVCPSVHLSVHPASSCSMTHLLGHPGCMASLQADLRDLQGAIADVTSRTGPARFPSWKFPNKVSCELDLVVLLERYSHAEGDPEFSQHAHVVLLELVIDRLLLLLQSFTGYSENLLSERAVPPAEAVGPCMSAGLTVRRYWHSMLRLGTCYRQLQTEKKTCKKDVAALQSTSEAERTAKECLKDCLPSTSESSTSPGAAQPSSLRQAVSNTSGSSQPKSACSTAERSRSIHTQAAEPPAPCDTCDSFQAGFQEVSKAISSICQSQNIPSALSGFQEAVEGTEERRTLSATDVRYWVSEQSKDISHINKHLHTLLEQLNPLKSELAESKKEKDELRKQVEDFARLLQVEKETQARQRKEAEQSLEVKNKERLETVARLEQDKDDLRRGAALLEEQISALKEALATKQAAVQELEATKQTLLEDLKTAMVARSRVLELEEEVKLLTRQRDSLGQELSAVTTQLEKEKAKVESTQEHEKSLQAKQSTLLQQLDSLDQEREELQASLGEAEEDRARMAEQLRESQKQKEQSMHQLRVQQELLDMLQQEKLSLEQSISKLRENVSRLEEHTKELKEREKLLVFFPELHIPVETQFESTGNITEDMEKQLQANHIRISVLEQENTKLRAALAKVKAAAQQGVLQHIPQTQLWTQLSSQHGGEAAGPPSSQGSGDGTGSQRATSKAWQRPAGSQQHKLLPAEPAREARACITLPAKGLALAPHKPRGSSSTTRAHHILHRK
;
A
#
# COMPACT_ATOMS: atom_id res chain seq x y z
N MET A 1 72.01 -18.54 30.83
CA MET A 1 72.84 -17.50 31.46
C MET A 1 71.94 -16.68 32.36
N ASP A 2 72.33 -16.57 33.62
CA ASP A 2 72.30 -15.39 34.50
C ASP A 2 71.00 -14.55 34.55
N GLY A 3 70.30 -14.38 35.68
CA GLY A 3 70.50 -14.98 37.00
C GLY A 3 71.11 -14.05 38.07
N ALA A 4 70.30 -13.12 38.59
CA ALA A 4 70.46 -12.45 39.89
C ALA A 4 69.06 -11.97 40.34
N HIS A 5 68.51 -12.15 41.55
CA HIS A 5 69.00 -11.89 42.93
C HIS A 5 69.42 -10.42 43.16
N ALA A 6 69.02 -9.72 44.23
CA ALA A 6 68.16 -10.06 45.37
C ALA A 6 67.74 -8.79 46.18
N ARG A 7 67.05 -9.03 47.31
CA ARG A 7 66.86 -8.15 48.49
C ARG A 7 65.91 -6.96 48.39
N ALA A 8 64.95 -6.97 49.32
CA ALA A 8 64.27 -5.78 49.81
C ALA A 8 65.13 -5.07 50.89
N GLU A 9 64.86 -3.79 51.11
CA GLU A 9 65.04 -3.15 52.43
C GLU A 9 63.73 -2.51 52.89
N LEU A 10 63.57 -2.43 54.21
CA LEU A 10 62.38 -1.92 54.89
C LEU A 10 62.71 -0.54 55.50
N ARG A 11 61.98 0.52 55.13
CA ARG A 11 62.01 1.78 55.90
C ARG A 11 60.62 2.35 56.14
N ILE A 12 60.47 2.86 57.36
CA ILE A 12 59.21 3.31 57.96
C ILE A 12 59.17 4.83 57.94
N ALA A 13 58.11 5.39 57.34
CA ALA A 13 57.60 6.73 57.63
C ALA A 13 56.13 6.78 57.21
N GLY A 14 55.22 6.96 58.17
CA GLY A 14 53.79 7.06 57.87
C GLY A 14 53.35 8.52 57.67
N ARG A 15 52.35 8.73 56.80
CA ARG A 15 51.45 9.88 56.88
C ARG A 15 50.14 9.64 56.15
N ASP A 16 49.14 10.34 56.65
CA ASP A 16 47.71 10.33 56.36
C ASP A 16 47.34 10.28 54.86
N VAL A 17 46.58 9.25 54.46
CA VAL A 17 45.73 9.28 53.26
C VAL A 17 44.40 8.61 53.61
N ALA A 18 43.29 9.28 53.32
CA ALA A 18 41.96 8.70 53.51
C ALA A 18 41.65 7.71 52.37
N MET A 19 41.38 6.44 52.72
CA MET A 19 40.77 5.51 51.77
C MET A 19 39.25 5.69 51.76
N ALA A 20 38.74 6.28 50.69
CA ALA A 20 37.46 5.84 50.16
C ALA A 20 37.61 4.38 49.67
N ALA A 21 36.61 3.55 49.92
CA ALA A 21 36.49 2.23 49.31
C ALA A 21 35.27 2.28 48.38
N GLU A 22 35.52 2.28 47.07
CA GLU A 22 34.47 2.29 46.06
C GLU A 22 33.66 0.99 46.10
N THR A 23 32.41 1.04 45.69
CA THR A 23 31.69 -0.15 45.24
C THR A 23 30.92 0.23 43.98
N VAL A 24 31.08 -0.58 42.93
CA VAL A 24 30.78 -0.18 41.54
C VAL A 24 29.29 -0.03 41.30
N CYS A 25 28.85 1.17 40.91
CA CYS A 25 27.57 1.39 40.25
C CYS A 25 27.76 1.40 38.73
N PRO A 26 26.96 0.66 37.94
CA PRO A 26 27.02 0.75 36.48
C PRO A 26 26.37 2.05 35.98
N SER A 27 27.13 2.88 35.28
CA SER A 27 26.65 4.15 34.71
C SER A 27 25.66 3.92 33.57
N VAL A 28 24.36 4.12 33.83
CA VAL A 28 23.35 4.23 32.77
C VAL A 28 23.41 5.64 32.17
N HIS A 29 23.83 5.74 30.91
CA HIS A 29 23.90 7.00 30.18
C HIS A 29 22.48 7.54 29.87
N LEU A 30 22.02 8.56 30.58
CA LEU A 30 20.88 9.38 30.13
C LEU A 30 21.41 10.50 29.21
N SER A 31 21.18 10.36 27.91
CA SER A 31 21.41 11.44 26.94
C SER A 31 20.33 12.50 27.06
N VAL A 32 20.65 13.63 27.70
CA VAL A 32 19.74 14.78 27.83
C VAL A 32 19.70 15.57 26.52
N HIS A 33 18.61 15.42 25.76
CA HIS A 33 18.26 16.38 24.70
C HIS A 33 17.48 17.57 25.31
N PRO A 34 17.76 18.82 24.89
CA PRO A 34 17.11 20.00 25.45
C PRO A 34 15.70 20.19 24.85
N ALA A 35 14.68 19.66 25.51
CA ALA A 35 13.29 19.80 25.11
C ALA A 35 12.43 20.38 26.25
N SER A 36 12.03 21.65 26.10
CA SER A 36 11.06 22.40 26.91
C SER A 36 11.33 22.52 28.42
N SER A 37 11.45 23.75 28.90
CA SER A 37 11.36 24.09 30.33
C SER A 37 9.90 24.01 30.81
N CYS A 38 9.35 22.79 30.88
CA CYS A 38 8.02 22.54 31.41
C CYS A 38 8.04 22.56 32.96
N SER A 39 7.07 23.22 33.59
CA SER A 39 7.14 23.56 35.01
C SER A 39 6.95 22.35 35.94
N MET A 40 7.76 22.29 37.00
CA MET A 40 7.57 21.40 38.17
C MET A 40 6.16 21.52 38.79
N THR A 41 5.48 22.65 38.60
CA THR A 41 4.11 22.87 39.11
C THR A 41 3.04 21.98 38.45
N HIS A 42 3.32 21.32 37.32
CA HIS A 42 2.35 20.44 36.65
C HIS A 42 2.20 19.04 37.29
N LEU A 43 3.06 18.67 38.25
CA LEU A 43 2.99 17.38 38.94
C LEU A 43 2.09 17.38 40.19
N LEU A 44 1.83 18.56 40.78
CA LEU A 44 1.04 18.67 41.99
C LEU A 44 -0.45 18.41 41.67
N GLY A 45 -1.05 17.45 42.38
CA GLY A 45 -2.42 16.99 42.12
C GLY A 45 -2.59 16.06 40.91
N HIS A 46 -1.53 15.77 40.15
CA HIS A 46 -1.60 14.92 38.95
C HIS A 46 -2.04 13.48 39.29
N PRO A 47 -3.02 12.87 38.59
CA PRO A 47 -3.64 11.60 38.98
C PRO A 47 -2.65 10.43 39.07
N GLY A 48 -1.65 10.36 38.19
CA GLY A 48 -0.62 9.31 38.27
C GLY A 48 0.25 9.41 39.53
N CYS A 49 0.55 10.63 39.99
CA CYS A 49 1.32 10.86 41.20
C CYS A 49 0.47 10.60 42.46
N MET A 50 -0.81 11.01 42.42
CA MET A 50 -1.80 10.64 43.45
C MET A 50 -1.89 9.12 43.62
N ALA A 51 -2.04 8.38 42.52
CA ALA A 51 -2.15 6.93 42.53
C ALA A 51 -0.90 6.24 43.10
N SER A 52 0.30 6.73 42.78
CA SER A 52 1.56 6.27 43.38
C SER A 52 1.57 6.47 44.88
N LEU A 53 1.31 7.70 45.36
CA LEU A 53 1.32 8.01 46.79
C LEU A 53 0.29 7.16 47.57
N GLN A 54 -0.86 6.86 46.97
CA GLN A 54 -1.82 5.94 47.58
C GLN A 54 -1.35 4.47 47.61
N ALA A 55 -0.54 4.03 46.65
CA ALA A 55 0.10 2.72 46.68
C ALA A 55 1.21 2.69 47.76
N ASP A 56 2.10 3.67 47.75
CA ASP A 56 3.18 3.83 48.74
C ASP A 56 2.63 3.81 50.18
N LEU A 57 1.50 4.48 50.42
CA LEU A 57 0.79 4.47 51.71
C LEU A 57 0.23 3.10 52.11
N ARG A 58 -0.31 2.33 51.15
CA ARG A 58 -0.83 0.97 51.41
C ARG A 58 0.32 0.01 51.74
N ASP A 59 1.43 0.09 51.00
CA ASP A 59 2.61 -0.75 51.23
C ASP A 59 3.29 -0.43 52.56
N LEU A 60 3.44 0.87 52.90
CA LEU A 60 3.93 1.29 54.21
C LEU A 60 3.02 0.83 55.35
N GLN A 61 1.70 0.88 55.19
CA GLN A 61 0.76 0.38 56.19
C GLN A 61 0.85 -1.14 56.35
N GLY A 62 1.10 -1.89 55.27
CA GLY A 62 1.41 -3.33 55.32
C GLY A 62 2.69 -3.63 56.11
N ALA A 63 3.77 -2.87 55.86
CA ALA A 63 5.02 -3.00 56.61
C ALA A 63 4.85 -2.66 58.09
N ILE A 64 4.09 -1.60 58.41
CA ILE A 64 3.74 -1.23 59.79
C ILE A 64 2.93 -2.33 60.47
N ALA A 65 2.03 -3.01 59.75
CA ALA A 65 1.25 -4.12 60.30
C ALA A 65 2.11 -5.34 60.64
N ASP A 66 3.05 -5.75 59.78
CA ASP A 66 3.98 -6.84 60.11
C ASP A 66 4.83 -6.53 61.35
N VAL A 67 5.42 -5.33 61.42
CA VAL A 67 6.18 -4.90 62.61
C VAL A 67 5.27 -4.89 63.85
N THR A 68 4.10 -4.26 63.76
CA THR A 68 3.12 -4.16 64.85
C THR A 68 2.68 -5.53 65.37
N SER A 69 2.56 -6.55 64.52
CA SER A 69 2.22 -7.92 64.91
C SER A 69 3.25 -8.55 65.86
N ARG A 70 4.50 -8.06 65.83
CA ARG A 70 5.65 -8.56 66.62
C ARG A 70 5.98 -7.64 67.80
N THR A 71 5.67 -6.34 67.71
CA THR A 71 6.00 -5.32 68.72
C THR A 71 4.85 -4.93 69.64
N GLY A 72 3.61 -5.15 69.21
CA GLY A 72 2.46 -4.38 69.70
C GLY A 72 2.40 -2.98 69.07
N PRO A 73 1.26 -2.26 69.20
CA PRO A 73 1.02 -1.00 68.52
C PRO A 73 1.83 0.17 69.10
N ALA A 74 2.62 0.82 68.25
CA ALA A 74 3.44 1.98 68.60
C ALA A 74 2.58 3.27 68.72
N ARG A 75 2.13 3.56 69.94
CA ARG A 75 1.24 4.70 70.24
C ARG A 75 1.96 6.05 70.29
N PHE A 76 2.27 6.60 69.13
CA PHE A 76 2.80 7.96 68.96
C PHE A 76 1.77 8.90 68.32
N PRO A 77 1.81 10.22 68.57
CA PRO A 77 0.98 11.20 67.87
C PRO A 77 1.22 11.16 66.36
N SER A 78 0.15 11.38 65.58
CA SER A 78 0.25 11.52 64.13
C SER A 78 0.95 12.82 63.75
N TRP A 79 1.93 12.72 62.85
CA TRP A 79 2.57 13.85 62.17
C TRP A 79 1.53 14.68 61.40
N LYS A 80 0.67 14.02 60.62
CA LYS A 80 -0.36 14.71 59.80
C LYS A 80 -1.51 15.26 60.65
N PHE A 81 -1.89 14.56 61.72
CA PHE A 81 -3.02 14.89 62.59
C PHE A 81 -2.61 14.83 64.08
N PRO A 82 -1.86 15.82 64.62
CA PRO A 82 -1.30 15.76 65.98
C PRO A 82 -2.28 15.46 67.12
N ASN A 83 -3.57 15.71 66.92
CA ASN A 83 -4.65 15.40 67.87
C ASN A 83 -5.13 13.92 67.81
N LYS A 84 -4.44 13.05 67.06
CA LYS A 84 -4.74 11.62 66.90
C LYS A 84 -3.48 10.77 67.09
N VAL A 85 -3.66 9.51 67.48
CA VAL A 85 -2.57 8.51 67.51
C VAL A 85 -2.34 7.98 66.10
N SER A 86 -1.08 7.93 65.65
CA SER A 86 -0.69 7.52 64.30
C SER A 86 -1.10 6.07 63.99
N CYS A 87 -0.90 5.13 64.91
CA CYS A 87 -1.29 3.73 64.73
C CYS A 87 -2.81 3.48 64.75
N GLU A 88 -3.61 4.50 65.10
CA GLU A 88 -5.09 4.44 65.19
C GLU A 88 -5.77 5.25 64.06
N LEU A 89 -5.01 5.68 63.04
CA LEU A 89 -5.58 6.26 61.82
C LEU A 89 -6.17 5.18 60.91
N ASP A 90 -7.47 5.30 60.61
CA ASP A 90 -8.11 4.58 59.51
C ASP A 90 -7.57 5.10 58.16
N LEU A 91 -6.64 4.34 57.58
CA LEU A 91 -6.02 4.70 56.31
C LEU A 91 -6.96 4.47 55.11
N VAL A 92 -7.94 3.57 55.21
CA VAL A 92 -8.89 3.30 54.10
C VAL A 92 -9.75 4.53 53.88
N VAL A 93 -10.40 5.02 54.94
CA VAL A 93 -11.23 6.23 54.92
C VAL A 93 -10.39 7.47 54.55
N LEU A 94 -9.11 7.52 54.91
CA LEU A 94 -8.22 8.63 54.50
C LEU A 94 -7.85 8.57 53.01
N LEU A 95 -7.54 7.39 52.45
CA LEU A 95 -7.20 7.23 51.03
C LEU A 95 -8.42 7.48 50.12
N GLU A 96 -9.62 7.06 50.54
CA GLU A 96 -10.86 7.39 49.84
C GLU A 96 -11.13 8.90 49.87
N ARG A 97 -11.00 9.53 51.05
CA ARG A 97 -11.22 10.97 51.25
C ARG A 97 -10.19 11.86 50.54
N TYR A 98 -8.98 11.37 50.30
CA TYR A 98 -7.91 12.11 49.62
C TYR A 98 -7.53 11.43 48.29
N SER A 99 -8.55 11.14 47.49
CA SER A 99 -8.46 10.68 46.10
C SER A 99 -8.31 11.86 45.12
N HIS A 100 -8.01 11.57 43.85
CA HIS A 100 -8.01 12.57 42.78
C HIS A 100 -9.46 12.92 42.36
N ALA A 101 -9.75 14.19 42.14
CA ALA A 101 -11.09 14.66 41.74
C ALA A 101 -11.04 15.32 40.36
N GLU A 102 -11.63 14.68 39.36
CA GLU A 102 -11.77 15.25 38.02
C GLU A 102 -12.66 16.50 38.07
N GLY A 103 -12.08 17.65 37.70
CA GLY A 103 -12.75 18.95 37.74
C GLY A 103 -12.41 19.84 38.93
N ASP A 104 -11.75 19.32 39.99
CA ASP A 104 -11.27 20.13 41.12
C ASP A 104 -9.74 20.02 41.28
N PRO A 105 -8.96 20.96 40.68
CA PRO A 105 -7.52 20.97 40.80
C PRO A 105 -7.03 21.44 42.18
N GLU A 106 -7.78 22.29 42.88
CA GLU A 106 -7.38 22.82 44.19
C GLU A 106 -7.51 21.72 45.26
N PHE A 107 -8.62 21.00 45.26
CA PHE A 107 -8.79 19.80 46.07
C PHE A 107 -7.77 18.73 45.72
N SER A 108 -7.52 18.47 44.43
CA SER A 108 -6.53 17.46 44.02
C SER A 108 -5.10 17.82 44.44
N GLN A 109 -4.72 19.10 44.40
CA GLN A 109 -3.44 19.58 44.94
C GLN A 109 -3.38 19.49 46.48
N HIS A 110 -4.46 19.87 47.18
CA HIS A 110 -4.56 19.71 48.63
C HIS A 110 -4.42 18.24 49.05
N ALA A 111 -5.16 17.35 48.38
CA ALA A 111 -5.11 15.91 48.62
C ALA A 111 -3.71 15.34 48.37
N HIS A 112 -3.01 15.77 47.30
CA HIS A 112 -1.62 15.39 47.04
C HIS A 112 -0.68 15.75 48.20
N VAL A 113 -0.81 16.96 48.75
CA VAL A 113 -0.03 17.40 49.93
C VAL A 113 -0.42 16.58 51.17
N VAL A 114 -1.71 16.28 51.39
CA VAL A 114 -2.12 15.43 52.52
C VAL A 114 -1.59 13.99 52.38
N LEU A 115 -1.54 13.42 51.17
CA LEU A 115 -0.95 12.10 50.95
C LEU A 115 0.57 12.11 51.22
N LEU A 116 1.32 13.13 50.77
CA LEU A 116 2.75 13.28 51.09
C LEU A 116 2.99 13.38 52.60
N GLU A 117 2.22 14.20 53.30
CA GLU A 117 2.29 14.33 54.76
C GLU A 117 1.92 13.02 55.48
N LEU A 118 1.01 12.21 54.92
CA LEU A 118 0.72 10.86 55.41
C LEU A 118 1.85 9.88 55.14
N VAL A 119 2.60 10.00 54.03
CA VAL A 119 3.79 9.15 53.77
C VAL A 119 4.86 9.44 54.83
N ILE A 120 5.09 10.71 55.17
CA ILE A 120 5.96 11.10 56.28
C ILE A 120 5.45 10.52 57.61
N ASP A 121 4.14 10.60 57.88
CA ASP A 121 3.50 10.03 59.07
C ASP A 121 3.72 8.51 59.20
N ARG A 122 3.47 7.75 58.13
CA ARG A 122 3.69 6.29 58.08
C ARG A 122 5.17 5.94 58.26
N LEU A 123 6.09 6.64 57.58
CA LEU A 123 7.54 6.42 57.71
C LEU A 123 8.03 6.68 59.14
N LEU A 124 7.55 7.74 59.80
CA LEU A 124 7.89 8.03 61.19
C LEU A 124 7.33 6.98 62.14
N LEU A 125 6.08 6.53 61.97
CA LEU A 125 5.50 5.44 62.75
C LEU A 125 6.29 4.13 62.59
N LEU A 126 6.72 3.80 61.37
CA LEU A 126 7.52 2.61 61.09
C LEU A 126 8.89 2.65 61.80
N LEU A 127 9.60 3.78 61.71
CA LEU A 127 10.86 4.00 62.42
C LEU A 127 10.69 3.95 63.94
N GLN A 128 9.60 4.53 64.47
CA GLN A 128 9.28 4.50 65.91
C GLN A 128 8.94 3.07 66.38
N SER A 129 8.24 2.28 65.56
CA SER A 129 7.92 0.88 65.83
C SER A 129 9.18 0.01 65.87
N PHE A 130 10.08 0.15 64.89
CA PHE A 130 11.39 -0.52 64.90
C PHE A 130 12.29 -0.05 66.06
N THR A 131 12.21 1.23 66.44
CA THR A 131 12.93 1.76 67.61
C THR A 131 12.49 1.01 68.87
N GLY A 132 11.18 0.94 69.13
CA GLY A 132 10.61 0.17 70.24
C GLY A 132 10.95 -1.31 70.20
N TYR A 133 10.95 -1.94 69.01
CA TYR A 133 11.42 -3.33 68.85
C TYR A 133 12.86 -3.51 69.29
N SER A 134 13.76 -2.66 68.81
CA SER A 134 15.19 -2.72 69.13
C SER A 134 15.48 -2.43 70.60
N GLU A 135 14.72 -1.53 71.22
CA GLU A 135 14.85 -1.18 72.64
C GLU A 135 14.31 -2.29 73.56
N ASN A 136 13.23 -2.98 73.15
CA ASN A 136 12.73 -4.19 73.81
C ASN A 136 13.73 -5.35 73.71
N LEU A 137 14.33 -5.58 72.54
CA LEU A 137 15.37 -6.61 72.36
C LEU A 137 16.67 -6.32 73.12
N LEU A 138 16.95 -5.05 73.42
CA LEU A 138 18.13 -4.61 74.20
C LEU A 138 17.90 -4.58 75.72
N SER A 139 16.69 -4.90 76.19
CA SER A 139 16.29 -4.78 77.59
C SER A 139 15.88 -6.13 78.19
N GLU A 140 16.76 -6.76 78.96
CA GLU A 140 16.49 -8.05 79.65
C GLU A 140 15.33 -8.00 80.66
N ARG A 141 14.81 -6.80 80.97
CA ARG A 141 13.73 -6.59 81.95
C ARG A 141 12.50 -6.00 81.25
N ALA A 142 11.48 -6.85 81.06
CA ALA A 142 10.19 -6.45 80.52
C ALA A 142 9.42 -5.54 81.50
N VAL A 143 9.67 -4.23 81.43
CA VAL A 143 8.83 -3.18 82.01
C VAL A 143 8.53 -2.19 80.88
N PRO A 144 7.25 -2.00 80.47
CA PRO A 144 6.92 -1.04 79.43
C PRO A 144 7.22 0.39 79.92
N PRO A 145 7.82 1.27 79.09
CA PRO A 145 7.99 2.68 79.44
C PRO A 145 6.62 3.33 79.67
N ALA A 146 6.34 3.69 80.92
CA ALA A 146 5.05 4.29 81.33
C ALA A 146 4.98 5.81 81.11
N GLU A 147 5.99 6.40 80.47
CA GLU A 147 6.06 7.84 80.20
C GLU A 147 5.55 8.15 78.79
N ALA A 148 4.47 8.92 78.71
CA ALA A 148 3.98 9.47 77.46
C ALA A 148 5.03 10.44 76.87
N VAL A 149 5.70 10.03 75.79
CA VAL A 149 6.71 10.85 75.11
C VAL A 149 6.06 12.16 74.65
N GLY A 150 6.55 13.28 75.20
CA GLY A 150 5.99 14.60 74.94
C GLY A 150 5.96 15.01 73.46
N PRO A 151 5.15 16.00 73.08
CA PRO A 151 4.81 16.34 71.69
C PRO A 151 5.95 17.04 70.92
N CYS A 152 7.07 16.33 70.76
CA CYS A 152 8.27 16.76 70.05
C CYS A 152 8.51 15.87 68.82
N MET A 153 7.52 15.79 67.92
CA MET A 153 7.60 15.06 66.64
C MET A 153 8.58 15.73 65.66
N SER A 154 9.87 15.72 65.99
CA SER A 154 10.94 16.03 65.04
C SER A 154 11.32 14.75 64.28
N ALA A 155 11.20 14.79 62.96
CA ALA A 155 11.66 13.70 62.10
C ALA A 155 13.15 13.40 62.33
N GLY A 156 13.98 14.43 62.48
CA GLY A 156 15.41 14.29 62.77
C GLY A 156 15.71 13.61 64.10
N LEU A 157 14.96 13.92 65.17
CA LEU A 157 15.13 13.22 66.46
C LEU A 157 14.65 11.76 66.38
N THR A 158 13.56 11.50 65.64
CA THR A 158 13.03 10.14 65.41
C THR A 158 14.05 9.27 64.68
N VAL A 159 14.57 9.74 63.54
CA VAL A 159 15.61 9.06 62.76
C VAL A 159 16.89 8.86 63.59
N ARG A 160 17.29 9.86 64.39
CA ARG A 160 18.47 9.76 65.26
C ARG A 160 18.31 8.71 66.36
N ARG A 161 17.13 8.60 67.00
CA ARG A 161 16.88 7.55 68.00
C ARG A 161 16.88 6.17 67.36
N TYR A 162 16.16 5.99 66.25
CA TYR A 162 16.17 4.74 65.47
C TYR A 162 17.59 4.28 65.14
N TRP A 163 18.41 5.16 64.55
CA TRP A 163 19.78 4.81 64.17
C TRP A 163 20.67 4.48 65.37
N HIS A 164 20.50 5.19 66.49
CA HIS A 164 21.24 4.89 67.73
C HIS A 164 20.87 3.51 68.31
N SER A 165 19.58 3.18 68.39
CA SER A 165 19.12 1.90 68.93
C SER A 165 19.44 0.73 67.98
N MET A 166 19.40 0.94 66.66
CA MET A 166 19.90 -0.02 65.66
C MET A 166 21.42 -0.24 65.74
N LEU A 167 22.24 0.81 65.96
CA LEU A 167 23.67 0.65 66.18
C LEU A 167 23.97 -0.16 67.44
N ARG A 168 23.24 0.08 68.53
CA ARG A 168 23.35 -0.71 69.77
C ARG A 168 23.00 -2.18 69.54
N LEU A 169 21.88 -2.46 68.86
CA LEU A 169 21.48 -3.82 68.50
C LEU A 169 22.55 -4.51 67.62
N GLY A 170 23.14 -3.78 66.66
CA GLY A 170 24.26 -4.25 65.84
C GLY A 170 25.53 -4.58 66.64
N THR A 171 25.84 -3.81 67.70
CA THR A 171 26.96 -4.15 68.60
C THR A 171 26.67 -5.39 69.45
N CYS A 172 25.47 -5.52 70.02
CA CYS A 172 25.09 -6.69 70.81
C CYS A 172 25.05 -7.97 69.96
N TYR A 173 24.52 -7.90 68.73
CA TYR A 173 24.56 -9.03 67.79
C TYR A 173 26.00 -9.45 67.44
N ARG A 174 26.92 -8.49 67.28
CA ARG A 174 28.34 -8.77 67.03
C ARG A 174 29.01 -9.46 68.22
N GLN A 175 28.71 -9.01 69.45
CA GLN A 175 29.19 -9.63 70.68
C GLN A 175 28.68 -11.06 70.83
N LEU A 176 27.37 -11.28 70.65
CA LEU A 176 26.75 -12.61 70.73
C LEU A 176 27.28 -13.55 69.63
N GLN A 177 27.61 -13.02 68.44
CA GLN A 177 28.34 -13.77 67.39
C GLN A 177 29.78 -14.14 67.79
N THR A 178 30.48 -13.34 68.59
CA THR A 178 31.80 -13.72 69.13
C THR A 178 31.69 -14.74 70.26
N GLU A 179 30.74 -14.58 71.18
CA GLU A 179 30.47 -15.53 72.28
C GLU A 179 30.01 -16.90 71.75
N LYS A 180 29.19 -16.92 70.70
CA LYS A 180 28.80 -18.15 69.98
C LYS A 180 29.95 -18.82 69.23
N LYS A 181 31.06 -18.10 68.97
CA LYS A 181 32.29 -18.65 68.37
C LYS A 181 33.29 -19.17 69.41
N THR A 182 33.39 -18.55 70.59
CA THR A 182 34.16 -19.11 71.71
C THR A 182 33.47 -20.34 72.27
N CYS A 183 32.18 -20.26 72.63
CA CYS A 183 31.42 -21.40 73.15
C CYS A 183 31.46 -22.63 72.22
N LYS A 184 31.46 -22.42 70.88
CA LYS A 184 31.66 -23.52 69.91
C LYS A 184 33.08 -24.13 69.93
N LYS A 185 34.12 -23.35 70.22
CA LYS A 185 35.48 -23.89 70.47
C LYS A 185 35.52 -24.67 71.79
N ASP A 186 34.88 -24.17 72.83
CA ASP A 186 34.91 -24.77 74.17
C ASP A 186 34.18 -26.13 74.17
N VAL A 187 33.04 -26.23 73.48
CA VAL A 187 32.34 -27.50 73.24
C VAL A 187 33.18 -28.49 72.40
N ALA A 188 33.93 -28.01 71.40
CA ALA A 188 34.84 -28.87 70.62
C ALA A 188 36.03 -29.36 71.46
N ALA A 189 36.57 -28.52 72.35
CA ALA A 189 37.63 -28.89 73.28
C ALA A 189 37.16 -29.97 74.28
N LEU A 190 35.95 -29.82 74.83
CA LEU A 190 35.33 -30.81 75.72
C LEU A 190 35.01 -32.15 75.04
N GLN A 191 34.75 -32.15 73.73
CA GLN A 191 34.59 -33.40 72.98
C GLN A 191 35.94 -34.11 72.79
N SER A 192 37.02 -33.38 72.49
CA SER A 192 38.36 -33.97 72.31
C SER A 192 38.96 -34.61 73.57
N THR A 193 38.53 -34.22 74.77
CA THR A 193 38.95 -34.88 76.03
C THR A 193 38.18 -36.17 76.35
N SER A 194 36.98 -36.37 75.78
CA SER A 194 36.17 -37.57 76.06
C SER A 194 36.68 -38.86 75.40
N GLU A 195 37.53 -38.76 74.37
CA GLU A 195 38.06 -39.95 73.68
C GLU A 195 39.32 -40.51 74.37
N ALA A 196 40.05 -39.68 75.12
CA ALA A 196 41.26 -40.08 75.85
C ALA A 196 40.98 -40.95 77.09
N GLU A 197 39.81 -40.85 77.73
CA GLU A 197 39.45 -41.71 78.88
C GLU A 197 38.96 -43.10 78.48
N ARG A 198 38.54 -43.32 77.22
CA ARG A 198 37.95 -44.58 76.78
C ARG A 198 38.95 -45.70 76.56
N THR A 199 40.21 -45.39 76.28
CA THR A 199 41.28 -46.38 76.01
C THR A 199 42.01 -46.88 77.25
N ALA A 200 41.67 -46.38 78.45
CA ALA A 200 42.34 -46.71 79.71
C ALA A 200 41.62 -47.77 80.57
N LYS A 201 40.53 -48.38 80.09
CA LYS A 201 39.67 -49.33 80.86
C LYS A 201 39.40 -50.68 80.19
N GLU A 202 40.21 -51.07 79.21
CA GLU A 202 40.11 -52.38 78.53
C GLU A 202 41.31 -53.30 78.84
N CYS A 203 41.69 -53.35 80.12
CA CYS A 203 42.60 -54.36 80.65
C CYS A 203 42.17 -54.74 82.09
N LEU A 204 42.43 -55.99 82.49
CA LEU A 204 42.01 -56.62 83.75
C LEU A 204 40.49 -56.76 83.93
N LYS A 205 39.95 -57.90 83.45
CA LYS A 205 38.66 -58.42 83.91
C LYS A 205 38.67 -59.94 83.93
N ASP A 206 39.01 -60.52 85.08
CA ASP A 206 38.75 -61.93 85.36
C ASP A 206 38.62 -62.19 86.87
N CYS A 207 37.86 -63.23 87.21
CA CYS A 207 37.55 -63.75 88.56
C CYS A 207 36.71 -62.89 89.54
N LEU A 208 35.65 -63.54 90.05
CA LEU A 208 34.69 -63.17 91.11
C LEU A 208 35.23 -63.59 92.51
N PRO A 209 34.54 -63.40 93.69
CA PRO A 209 33.14 -63.01 93.89
C PRO A 209 32.78 -62.06 95.10
N SER A 210 31.48 -61.75 95.20
CA SER A 210 30.65 -61.63 96.44
C SER A 210 30.51 -60.34 97.28
N THR A 211 29.23 -60.13 97.65
CA THR A 211 28.65 -59.60 98.93
C THR A 211 28.51 -58.09 99.24
N SER A 212 27.45 -57.85 100.03
CA SER A 212 26.97 -56.64 100.75
C SER A 212 26.51 -55.38 100.00
N GLU A 213 25.17 -55.30 99.91
CA GLU A 213 24.32 -54.28 100.55
C GLU A 213 24.30 -52.81 100.06
N SER A 214 23.07 -52.29 100.02
CA SER A 214 22.73 -50.89 99.79
C SER A 214 22.34 -50.24 101.13
N SER A 215 22.93 -49.09 101.47
CA SER A 215 22.16 -47.94 102.01
C SER A 215 23.01 -46.70 102.32
N THR A 216 22.56 -45.54 101.85
CA THR A 216 22.71 -44.20 102.44
C THR A 216 21.69 -43.31 101.69
N SER A 217 21.11 -42.21 102.17
CA SER A 217 21.36 -41.29 103.30
C SER A 217 20.00 -40.58 103.60
N PRO A 218 19.86 -39.46 104.36
CA PRO A 218 20.84 -38.72 105.19
C PRO A 218 20.35 -38.23 106.58
N GLY A 219 21.32 -37.94 107.45
CA GLY A 219 21.33 -36.75 108.32
C GLY A 219 20.41 -36.70 109.56
N ALA A 220 20.70 -35.88 110.59
CA ALA A 220 21.91 -35.08 110.87
C ALA A 220 21.96 -34.69 112.38
N ALA A 221 22.94 -33.86 112.75
CA ALA A 221 23.14 -33.19 114.05
C ALA A 221 23.94 -33.95 115.15
N GLN A 222 24.61 -33.13 115.97
CA GLN A 222 25.67 -33.33 116.97
C GLN A 222 25.68 -32.06 117.86
N PRO A 223 26.47 -31.92 118.95
CA PRO A 223 27.22 -32.88 119.77
C PRO A 223 26.94 -32.69 121.31
N SER A 224 27.81 -33.29 122.15
CA SER A 224 28.20 -32.80 123.51
C SER A 224 27.26 -33.00 124.71
N SER A 225 27.73 -33.11 125.97
CA SER A 225 29.02 -33.59 126.53
C SER A 225 28.95 -33.61 128.08
N LEU A 226 29.66 -34.53 128.77
CA LEU A 226 30.00 -34.49 130.23
C LEU A 226 28.80 -34.56 131.22
N ARG A 227 28.90 -34.88 132.53
CA ARG A 227 29.75 -35.82 133.32
C ARG A 227 29.13 -35.98 134.74
N GLN A 228 29.36 -37.14 135.39
CA GLN A 228 29.27 -37.33 136.87
C GLN A 228 27.84 -37.11 137.46
N ALA A 229 27.52 -37.36 138.74
CA ALA A 229 28.34 -37.65 139.93
C ALA A 229 27.67 -38.56 140.99
N VAL A 230 28.53 -39.24 141.77
CA VAL A 230 28.52 -39.60 143.21
C VAL A 230 27.55 -38.83 144.17
N SER A 231 27.20 -39.26 145.41
CA SER A 231 27.78 -40.27 146.34
C SER A 231 26.91 -40.57 147.59
N ASN A 232 27.20 -41.70 148.27
CA ASN A 232 27.18 -41.93 149.75
C ASN A 232 25.82 -41.74 150.49
N THR A 233 25.61 -41.97 151.80
CA THR A 233 26.39 -42.15 153.07
C THR A 233 25.62 -43.13 153.99
N SER A 234 26.18 -44.01 154.85
CA SER A 234 27.16 -43.90 155.98
C SER A 234 26.54 -43.62 157.36
N GLY A 235 26.97 -44.37 158.41
CA GLY A 235 26.62 -44.20 159.84
C GLY A 235 25.87 -45.40 160.48
N SER A 236 25.98 -45.70 161.79
CA SER A 236 26.86 -45.12 162.83
C SER A 236 26.97 -45.94 164.14
N SER A 237 28.19 -46.04 164.69
CA SER A 237 28.60 -46.01 166.13
C SER A 237 28.11 -47.03 167.20
N GLN A 238 28.92 -47.13 168.27
CA GLN A 238 28.74 -47.95 169.50
C GLN A 238 27.84 -47.29 170.59
N PRO A 239 27.51 -48.02 171.66
CA PRO A 239 28.00 -47.70 173.03
C PRO A 239 28.81 -48.85 173.65
N LYS A 240 29.94 -48.67 174.37
CA LYS A 240 30.23 -48.03 175.68
C LYS A 240 29.84 -48.82 176.95
N SER A 241 30.88 -49.24 177.69
CA SER A 241 31.13 -48.95 179.14
C SER A 241 30.22 -49.55 180.25
N ALA A 242 30.68 -50.02 181.42
CA ALA A 242 32.01 -50.45 181.93
C ALA A 242 31.92 -51.07 183.36
N CYS A 243 32.99 -51.76 183.79
CA CYS A 243 33.51 -51.89 185.17
C CYS A 243 32.97 -52.98 186.17
N SER A 244 33.92 -53.35 187.06
CA SER A 244 33.82 -53.85 188.45
C SER A 244 33.28 -55.24 188.84
N THR A 245 34.24 -56.14 189.13
CA THR A 245 34.53 -56.70 190.49
C THR A 245 33.60 -57.73 191.17
N ALA A 246 34.22 -58.82 191.67
CA ALA A 246 33.76 -59.76 192.73
C ALA A 246 32.58 -60.73 192.38
N GLU A 247 32.38 -61.88 193.03
CA GLU A 247 33.17 -62.58 194.07
C GLU A 247 33.11 -64.12 193.97
N ARG A 248 34.26 -64.76 194.26
CA ARG A 248 34.47 -65.99 195.06
C ARG A 248 33.28 -66.95 195.31
N SER A 249 33.50 -68.24 195.01
CA SER A 249 33.05 -69.36 195.86
C SER A 249 34.04 -70.53 195.83
N ARG A 250 34.20 -71.22 196.97
CA ARG A 250 35.08 -72.39 197.16
C ARG A 250 34.23 -73.63 197.46
N SER A 251 34.55 -74.78 196.88
CA SER A 251 34.43 -76.14 197.49
C SER A 251 34.59 -77.23 196.43
N ILE A 252 34.97 -78.48 196.71
CA ILE A 252 35.79 -79.08 197.78
C ILE A 252 36.44 -80.34 197.17
N HIS A 253 37.50 -80.86 197.80
CA HIS A 253 38.23 -82.04 197.33
C HIS A 253 37.59 -83.34 197.88
N THR A 254 37.14 -84.25 197.00
CA THR A 254 36.88 -85.66 197.39
C THR A 254 37.03 -86.62 196.21
N GLN A 255 37.55 -87.83 196.48
CA GLN A 255 37.65 -88.95 195.54
C GLN A 255 36.44 -89.89 195.69
N ALA A 256 36.07 -90.64 194.64
CA ALA A 256 35.95 -92.12 194.65
C ALA A 256 35.09 -92.70 193.50
N ALA A 257 35.42 -93.95 193.13
CA ALA A 257 34.60 -95.00 192.48
C ALA A 257 34.17 -94.85 190.99
N GLU A 258 34.53 -95.87 190.19
CA GLU A 258 33.84 -96.27 188.95
C GLU A 258 32.52 -97.02 189.26
N PRO A 259 31.56 -97.02 188.31
CA PRO A 259 31.00 -98.29 187.81
C PRO A 259 30.71 -98.23 186.27
N PRO A 260 30.05 -99.22 185.61
CA PRO A 260 30.67 -100.36 184.95
C PRO A 260 30.37 -100.45 183.42
N ALA A 261 30.63 -101.61 182.81
CA ALA A 261 30.65 -101.87 181.35
C ALA A 261 29.28 -101.81 180.59
N PRO A 262 29.27 -101.62 179.25
CA PRO A 262 28.09 -101.31 178.42
C PRO A 262 27.35 -102.53 177.80
N CYS A 263 26.35 -102.29 176.94
CA CYS A 263 25.46 -103.31 176.34
C CYS A 263 25.06 -103.06 174.87
N ASP A 264 24.83 -104.15 174.12
CA ASP A 264 24.69 -104.23 172.65
C ASP A 264 23.68 -103.27 171.98
N THR A 265 22.58 -102.91 172.66
CA THR A 265 21.57 -102.01 172.10
C THR A 265 22.07 -100.57 171.96
N CYS A 266 23.03 -100.16 172.80
CA CYS A 266 23.71 -98.87 172.65
C CYS A 266 24.61 -98.86 171.41
N ASP A 267 25.35 -99.94 171.17
CA ASP A 267 26.32 -100.06 170.07
C ASP A 267 25.59 -100.02 168.72
N SER A 268 24.48 -100.76 168.57
CA SER A 268 23.65 -100.72 167.36
C SER A 268 23.05 -99.33 167.11
N PHE A 269 22.70 -98.58 168.14
CA PHE A 269 22.20 -97.21 168.02
C PHE A 269 23.31 -96.25 167.58
N GLN A 270 24.52 -96.37 168.16
CA GLN A 270 25.67 -95.55 167.82
C GLN A 270 26.15 -95.80 166.37
N ALA A 271 26.10 -97.05 165.88
CA ALA A 271 26.39 -97.37 164.48
C ALA A 271 25.42 -96.67 163.51
N GLY A 272 24.12 -96.65 163.80
CA GLY A 272 23.13 -95.91 163.00
C GLY A 272 23.38 -94.40 162.99
N PHE A 273 23.81 -93.83 164.11
CA PHE A 273 24.19 -92.41 164.18
C PHE A 273 25.45 -92.09 163.36
N GLN A 274 26.43 -92.99 163.28
CA GLN A 274 27.60 -92.85 162.41
C GLN A 274 27.19 -92.81 160.92
N GLU A 275 26.28 -93.69 160.48
CA GLU A 275 25.83 -93.76 159.09
C GLU A 275 25.05 -92.50 158.67
N VAL A 276 24.06 -92.09 159.47
CA VAL A 276 23.28 -90.84 159.22
C VAL A 276 24.19 -89.61 159.17
N SER A 277 25.26 -89.61 159.97
CA SER A 277 26.21 -88.49 160.02
C SER A 277 27.17 -88.47 158.84
N LYS A 278 27.62 -89.64 158.36
CA LYS A 278 28.35 -89.75 157.09
C LYS A 278 27.51 -89.25 155.92
N ALA A 279 26.20 -89.52 155.91
CA ALA A 279 25.27 -88.97 154.94
C ALA A 279 25.13 -87.43 155.04
N ILE A 280 24.94 -86.88 156.25
CA ILE A 280 24.82 -85.41 156.45
C ILE A 280 26.12 -84.68 156.07
N SER A 281 27.28 -85.19 156.50
CA SER A 281 28.59 -84.66 156.10
C SER A 281 28.79 -84.69 154.59
N SER A 282 28.35 -85.76 153.91
CA SER A 282 28.38 -85.87 152.45
C SER A 282 27.46 -84.86 151.76
N ILE A 283 26.25 -84.62 152.29
CA ILE A 283 25.35 -83.57 151.79
C ILE A 283 26.01 -82.19 151.93
N CYS A 284 26.54 -81.86 153.12
CA CYS A 284 27.27 -80.61 153.35
C CYS A 284 28.42 -80.42 152.34
N GLN A 285 29.28 -81.43 152.18
CA GLN A 285 30.37 -81.41 151.20
C GLN A 285 29.87 -81.21 149.76
N SER A 286 28.81 -81.92 149.34
CA SER A 286 28.24 -81.80 147.99
C SER A 286 27.71 -80.40 147.65
N GLN A 287 27.27 -79.64 148.67
CA GLN A 287 26.77 -78.27 148.54
C GLN A 287 27.81 -77.21 148.90
N ASN A 288 29.07 -77.60 149.18
CA ASN A 288 30.15 -76.73 149.68
C ASN A 288 29.80 -75.98 150.99
N ILE A 289 29.02 -76.63 151.86
CA ILE A 289 28.64 -76.12 153.19
C ILE A 289 29.62 -76.70 154.23
N PRO A 290 30.13 -75.90 155.20
CA PRO A 290 30.93 -76.42 156.30
C PRO A 290 30.14 -77.40 157.18
N SER A 291 30.72 -78.59 157.41
CA SER A 291 30.21 -79.55 158.38
C SER A 291 30.84 -79.32 159.76
N ALA A 292 29.99 -79.28 160.78
CA ALA A 292 30.38 -79.32 162.19
C ALA A 292 30.52 -80.77 162.69
N LEU A 293 29.79 -81.72 162.08
CA LEU A 293 29.97 -83.15 162.34
C LEU A 293 31.36 -83.67 161.95
N SER A 294 31.94 -83.24 160.82
CA SER A 294 33.19 -83.82 160.34
C SER A 294 34.35 -83.68 161.34
N GLY A 295 34.49 -82.51 161.97
CA GLY A 295 35.53 -82.29 163.00
C GLY A 295 35.29 -83.08 164.30
N PHE A 296 34.04 -83.39 164.63
CA PHE A 296 33.75 -84.30 165.75
C PHE A 296 33.99 -85.77 165.37
N GLN A 297 33.66 -86.15 164.14
CA GLN A 297 33.87 -87.50 163.64
C GLN A 297 35.37 -87.84 163.52
N GLU A 298 36.20 -86.92 163.04
CA GLU A 298 37.67 -87.04 163.06
C GLU A 298 38.20 -87.21 164.49
N ALA A 299 37.67 -86.46 165.46
CA ALA A 299 38.05 -86.55 166.87
C ALA A 299 37.59 -87.86 167.56
N VAL A 300 36.59 -88.56 167.00
CA VAL A 300 36.09 -89.85 167.52
C VAL A 300 36.78 -91.03 166.83
N GLU A 301 36.88 -91.02 165.50
CA GLU A 301 37.52 -92.08 164.71
C GLU A 301 39.05 -92.16 164.99
N GLY A 302 39.66 -91.08 165.49
CA GLY A 302 41.07 -91.04 165.94
C GLY A 302 41.41 -91.78 167.25
N THR A 303 40.47 -92.47 167.90
CA THR A 303 40.71 -93.22 169.16
C THR A 303 40.21 -94.67 169.10
N GLU A 304 41.04 -95.57 168.56
CA GLU A 304 40.66 -96.97 168.24
C GLU A 304 40.18 -97.82 169.45
N GLU A 305 40.55 -97.47 170.68
CA GLU A 305 40.15 -98.23 171.88
C GLU A 305 38.70 -97.97 172.34
N ARG A 306 38.02 -96.92 171.85
CA ARG A 306 36.74 -96.47 172.42
C ARG A 306 35.51 -96.84 171.58
N ARG A 307 35.19 -98.13 171.50
CA ARG A 307 34.01 -98.64 170.76
C ARG A 307 32.65 -98.13 171.24
N THR A 308 32.54 -97.67 172.49
CA THR A 308 31.29 -97.16 173.06
C THR A 308 31.43 -95.70 173.51
N LEU A 309 30.68 -94.82 172.87
CA LEU A 309 30.57 -93.40 173.20
C LEU A 309 29.83 -93.21 174.52
N SER A 310 30.23 -92.20 175.31
CA SER A 310 29.49 -91.86 176.52
C SER A 310 28.17 -91.15 176.19
N ALA A 311 27.23 -91.14 177.15
CA ALA A 311 26.00 -90.36 177.04
C ALA A 311 26.24 -88.84 176.92
N THR A 312 27.45 -88.34 177.15
CA THR A 312 27.83 -86.94 176.86
C THR A 312 28.28 -86.78 175.41
N ASP A 313 29.09 -87.71 174.91
CA ASP A 313 29.59 -87.71 173.52
C ASP A 313 28.42 -87.85 172.53
N VAL A 314 27.43 -88.71 172.81
CA VAL A 314 26.21 -88.85 171.99
C VAL A 314 25.34 -87.58 172.01
N ARG A 315 25.26 -86.88 173.15
CA ARG A 315 24.54 -85.58 173.22
C ARG A 315 25.27 -84.49 172.43
N TYR A 316 26.60 -84.48 172.48
CA TYR A 316 27.41 -83.58 171.67
C TYR A 316 27.24 -83.88 170.17
N TRP A 317 27.28 -85.15 169.78
CA TRP A 317 27.00 -85.64 168.42
C TRP A 317 25.69 -85.07 167.87
N VAL A 318 24.59 -85.28 168.59
CA VAL A 318 23.25 -84.79 168.19
C VAL A 318 23.22 -83.26 168.06
N SER A 319 24.02 -82.53 168.87
CA SER A 319 24.13 -81.08 168.76
C SER A 319 24.87 -80.62 167.49
N GLU A 320 25.94 -81.31 167.08
CA GLU A 320 26.67 -81.00 165.83
C GLU A 320 25.85 -81.42 164.60
N GLN A 321 25.17 -82.57 164.66
CA GLN A 321 24.22 -83.02 163.64
C GLN A 321 23.09 -82.01 163.41
N SER A 322 22.56 -81.43 164.50
CA SER A 322 21.54 -80.39 164.45
C SER A 322 22.07 -79.08 163.86
N LYS A 323 23.34 -78.72 164.08
CA LYS A 323 23.98 -77.58 163.41
C LYS A 323 24.09 -77.79 161.90
N ASP A 324 24.48 -78.97 161.44
CA ASP A 324 24.62 -79.24 160.00
C ASP A 324 23.27 -79.30 159.28
N ILE A 325 22.25 -79.90 159.89
CA ILE A 325 20.87 -79.79 159.40
C ILE A 325 20.42 -78.31 159.36
N SER A 326 20.84 -77.49 160.34
CA SER A 326 20.58 -76.05 160.35
C SER A 326 21.36 -75.28 159.26
N HIS A 327 22.58 -75.70 158.92
CA HIS A 327 23.37 -75.13 157.82
C HIS A 327 22.76 -75.47 156.46
N ILE A 328 22.36 -76.72 156.25
CA ILE A 328 21.64 -77.18 155.05
C ILE A 328 20.32 -76.41 154.90
N ASN A 329 19.51 -76.30 155.97
CA ASN A 329 18.26 -75.55 155.93
C ASN A 329 18.46 -74.06 155.63
N LYS A 330 19.49 -73.41 156.17
CA LYS A 330 19.86 -72.02 155.83
C LYS A 330 20.24 -71.89 154.35
N HIS A 331 21.07 -72.79 153.83
CA HIS A 331 21.49 -72.77 152.43
C HIS A 331 20.29 -72.97 151.48
N LEU A 332 19.42 -73.94 151.78
CA LEU A 332 18.15 -74.13 151.05
C LEU A 332 17.27 -72.89 151.09
N HIS A 333 17.20 -72.18 152.22
CA HIS A 333 16.46 -70.92 152.32
C HIS A 333 17.08 -69.82 151.45
N THR A 334 18.40 -69.62 151.49
CA THR A 334 19.11 -68.65 150.65
C THR A 334 18.96 -68.97 149.15
N LEU A 335 18.97 -70.24 148.75
CA LEU A 335 18.68 -70.65 147.37
C LEU A 335 17.21 -70.33 146.99
N LEU A 336 16.25 -70.56 147.89
CA LEU A 336 14.85 -70.21 147.68
C LEU A 336 14.62 -68.69 147.59
N GLU A 337 15.36 -67.89 148.38
CA GLU A 337 15.39 -66.43 148.28
C GLU A 337 15.95 -65.99 146.92
N GLN A 338 17.10 -66.52 146.49
CA GLN A 338 17.73 -66.21 145.19
C GLN A 338 16.89 -66.65 143.99
N LEU A 339 16.12 -67.73 144.12
CA LEU A 339 15.19 -68.19 143.08
C LEU A 339 14.03 -67.22 142.82
N ASN A 340 13.73 -66.27 143.71
CA ASN A 340 12.62 -65.35 143.51
C ASN A 340 12.96 -64.17 142.58
N PRO A 341 14.08 -63.44 142.75
CA PRO A 341 14.59 -62.48 141.75
C PRO A 341 14.68 -63.08 140.34
N LEU A 342 15.26 -64.27 140.19
CA LEU A 342 15.39 -64.97 138.91
C LEU A 342 14.04 -65.33 138.27
N LYS A 343 13.00 -65.62 139.07
CA LYS A 343 11.63 -65.81 138.56
C LYS A 343 10.99 -64.50 138.09
N SER A 344 11.24 -63.38 138.77
CA SER A 344 10.78 -62.05 138.31
C SER A 344 11.50 -61.62 137.03
N GLU A 345 12.83 -61.72 136.97
CA GLU A 345 13.62 -61.41 135.77
C GLU A 345 13.17 -62.25 134.57
N LEU A 346 12.95 -63.56 134.77
CA LEU A 346 12.41 -64.44 133.73
C LEU A 346 10.96 -64.08 133.32
N ALA A 347 10.16 -63.51 134.22
CA ALA A 347 8.81 -63.03 133.90
C ALA A 347 8.82 -61.69 133.17
N GLU A 348 9.76 -60.80 133.49
CA GLU A 348 9.94 -59.50 132.82
C GLU A 348 10.55 -59.66 131.44
N SER A 349 11.61 -60.46 131.29
CA SER A 349 12.18 -60.81 129.99
C SER A 349 11.16 -61.50 129.07
N LYS A 350 10.22 -62.31 129.62
CA LYS A 350 9.09 -62.84 128.84
C LYS A 350 8.16 -61.75 128.33
N LYS A 351 7.74 -60.80 129.20
CA LYS A 351 6.91 -59.65 128.81
C LYS A 351 7.60 -58.81 127.73
N GLU A 352 8.89 -58.50 127.90
CA GLU A 352 9.69 -57.75 126.93
C GLU A 352 9.77 -58.49 125.58
N LYS A 353 10.06 -59.79 125.58
CA LYS A 353 10.09 -60.63 124.37
C LYS A 353 8.72 -60.75 123.69
N ASP A 354 7.62 -60.67 124.43
CA ASP A 354 6.26 -60.69 123.87
C ASP A 354 5.81 -59.30 123.36
N GLU A 355 6.25 -58.21 123.99
CA GLU A 355 6.03 -56.84 123.48
C GLU A 355 6.91 -56.55 122.24
N LEU A 356 8.18 -56.97 122.23
CA LEU A 356 9.04 -56.91 121.04
C LEU A 356 8.46 -57.75 119.88
N ARG A 357 7.89 -58.92 120.17
CA ARG A 357 7.17 -59.72 119.16
C ARG A 357 5.99 -58.93 118.58
N LYS A 358 5.16 -58.33 119.43
CA LYS A 358 4.03 -57.50 119.01
C LYS A 358 4.48 -56.32 118.15
N GLN A 359 5.57 -55.65 118.52
CA GLN A 359 6.16 -54.56 117.72
C GLN A 359 6.67 -55.05 116.36
N VAL A 360 7.33 -56.21 116.28
CA VAL A 360 7.72 -56.83 115.00
C VAL A 360 6.50 -57.17 114.14
N GLU A 361 5.41 -57.65 114.73
CA GLU A 361 4.16 -57.87 114.00
C GLU A 361 3.51 -56.56 113.52
N ASP A 362 3.52 -55.50 114.32
CA ASP A 362 3.00 -54.18 113.93
C ASP A 362 3.84 -53.54 112.83
N PHE A 363 5.17 -53.64 112.88
CA PHE A 363 6.05 -53.24 111.79
C PHE A 363 5.85 -54.10 110.53
N ALA A 364 5.58 -55.41 110.67
CA ALA A 364 5.24 -56.26 109.53
C ALA A 364 3.90 -55.86 108.89
N ARG A 365 2.89 -55.52 109.70
CA ARG A 365 1.59 -54.96 109.24
C ARG A 365 1.80 -53.63 108.51
N LEU A 366 2.54 -52.68 109.09
CA LEU A 366 2.86 -51.39 108.47
C LEU A 366 3.63 -51.53 107.15
N LEU A 367 4.67 -52.38 107.12
CA LEU A 367 5.46 -52.64 105.92
C LEU A 367 4.62 -53.31 104.81
N GLN A 368 3.65 -54.14 105.16
CA GLN A 368 2.73 -54.74 104.18
C GLN A 368 1.79 -53.69 103.58
N VAL A 369 1.19 -52.83 104.42
CA VAL A 369 0.37 -51.70 103.94
C VAL A 369 1.18 -50.77 103.04
N GLU A 370 2.43 -50.45 103.40
CA GLU A 370 3.28 -49.56 102.59
C GLU A 370 3.73 -50.19 101.25
N LYS A 371 3.87 -51.52 101.19
CA LYS A 371 4.06 -52.22 99.91
C LYS A 371 2.80 -52.14 99.04
N GLU A 372 1.62 -52.22 99.63
CA GLU A 372 0.34 -52.16 98.92
C GLU A 372 -0.01 -50.74 98.43
N THR A 373 0.28 -49.70 99.22
CA THR A 373 0.17 -48.30 98.79
C THR A 373 1.16 -48.00 97.66
N GLN A 374 2.42 -48.39 97.80
CA GLN A 374 3.44 -48.18 96.78
C GLN A 374 3.15 -48.96 95.49
N ALA A 375 2.62 -50.19 95.58
CA ALA A 375 2.20 -50.96 94.42
C ALA A 375 0.98 -50.32 93.70
N ARG A 376 -0.01 -49.82 94.47
CA ARG A 376 -1.14 -49.06 93.92
C ARG A 376 -0.65 -47.79 93.20
N GLN A 377 0.17 -46.97 93.86
CA GLN A 377 0.72 -45.74 93.28
C GLN A 377 1.52 -45.99 92.00
N ARG A 378 2.34 -47.05 91.94
CA ARG A 378 3.07 -47.43 90.72
C ARG A 378 2.10 -47.76 89.59
N LYS A 379 1.05 -48.55 89.85
CA LYS A 379 0.06 -48.92 88.84
C LYS A 379 -0.76 -47.72 88.36
N GLU A 380 -1.14 -46.81 89.25
CA GLU A 380 -1.84 -45.56 88.91
C GLU A 380 -0.96 -44.62 88.07
N ALA A 381 0.34 -44.51 88.40
CA ALA A 381 1.31 -43.74 87.63
C ALA A 381 1.58 -44.35 86.24
N GLU A 382 1.70 -45.69 86.16
CA GLU A 382 1.86 -46.45 84.92
C GLU A 382 0.65 -46.26 83.99
N GLN A 383 -0.57 -46.41 84.51
CA GLN A 383 -1.81 -46.13 83.76
C GLN A 383 -1.91 -44.67 83.32
N SER A 384 -1.54 -43.71 84.16
CA SER A 384 -1.52 -42.28 83.78
C SER A 384 -0.50 -41.99 82.68
N LEU A 385 0.64 -42.68 82.68
CA LEU A 385 1.69 -42.56 81.68
C LEU A 385 1.29 -43.25 80.36
N GLU A 386 0.63 -44.40 80.41
CA GLU A 386 0.09 -45.09 79.24
C GLU A 386 -0.98 -44.25 78.52
N VAL A 387 -1.95 -43.69 79.26
CA VAL A 387 -2.95 -42.76 78.69
C VAL A 387 -2.29 -41.56 78.03
N LYS A 388 -1.35 -40.89 78.72
CA LYS A 388 -0.61 -39.73 78.16
C LYS A 388 0.24 -40.11 76.95
N ASN A 389 0.81 -41.31 76.91
CA ASN A 389 1.53 -41.80 75.73
C ASN A 389 0.59 -42.06 74.56
N LYS A 390 -0.61 -42.60 74.80
CA LYS A 390 -1.63 -42.74 73.75
C LYS A 390 -2.08 -41.40 73.20
N GLU A 391 -2.39 -40.43 74.06
CA GLU A 391 -2.73 -39.05 73.68
C GLU A 391 -1.61 -38.39 72.85
N ARG A 392 -0.35 -38.60 73.23
CA ARG A 392 0.83 -38.14 72.48
C ARG A 392 0.95 -38.80 71.11
N LEU A 393 0.75 -40.11 71.01
CA LEU A 393 0.77 -40.82 69.72
C LEU A 393 -0.37 -40.37 68.80
N GLU A 394 -1.58 -40.18 69.35
CA GLU A 394 -2.74 -39.69 68.59
C GLU A 394 -2.61 -38.21 68.15
N THR A 395 -1.85 -37.39 68.87
CA THR A 395 -1.57 -35.99 68.49
C THR A 395 -0.41 -35.90 67.51
N VAL A 396 0.64 -36.71 67.67
CA VAL A 396 1.71 -36.85 66.66
C VAL A 396 1.14 -37.35 65.33
N ALA A 397 0.35 -38.42 65.32
CA ALA A 397 -0.23 -38.96 64.08
C ALA A 397 -1.10 -37.93 63.33
N ARG A 398 -1.86 -37.09 64.05
CA ARG A 398 -2.62 -35.97 63.47
C ARG A 398 -1.69 -34.91 62.86
N LEU A 399 -0.69 -34.45 63.60
CA LEU A 399 0.29 -33.47 63.10
C LEU A 399 1.10 -34.00 61.92
N GLU A 400 1.35 -35.32 61.84
CA GLU A 400 1.99 -35.94 60.68
C GLU A 400 1.07 -35.99 59.46
N GLN A 401 -0.22 -36.28 59.64
CA GLN A 401 -1.20 -36.16 58.57
C GLN A 401 -1.31 -34.70 58.08
N ASP A 402 -1.50 -33.74 58.98
CA ASP A 402 -1.62 -32.31 58.65
C ASP A 402 -0.39 -31.80 57.88
N LYS A 403 0.82 -32.19 58.33
CA LYS A 403 2.10 -31.95 57.66
C LYS A 403 2.12 -32.48 56.22
N ASP A 404 1.61 -33.69 55.99
CA ASP A 404 1.62 -34.32 54.67
C ASP A 404 0.46 -33.83 53.77
N ASP A 405 -0.66 -33.37 54.31
CA ASP A 405 -1.69 -32.62 53.58
C ASP A 405 -1.21 -31.21 53.18
N LEU A 406 -0.52 -30.49 54.07
CA LEU A 406 0.13 -29.22 53.75
C LEU A 406 1.21 -29.37 52.66
N ARG A 407 1.97 -30.49 52.66
CA ARG A 407 2.93 -30.82 51.60
C ARG A 407 2.23 -31.09 50.25
N ARG A 408 1.11 -31.84 50.25
CA ARG A 408 0.28 -32.05 49.05
C ARG A 408 -0.24 -30.72 48.50
N GLY A 409 -0.75 -29.85 49.37
CA GLY A 409 -1.22 -28.51 49.00
C GLY A 409 -0.10 -27.61 48.44
N ALA A 410 1.08 -27.63 49.06
CA ALA A 410 2.24 -26.87 48.58
C ALA A 410 2.69 -27.31 47.18
N ALA A 411 2.83 -28.62 46.95
CA ALA A 411 3.22 -29.16 45.63
C ALA A 411 2.20 -28.78 44.53
N LEU A 412 0.90 -28.90 44.82
CA LEU A 412 -0.17 -28.51 43.90
C LEU A 412 -0.17 -27.00 43.59
N LEU A 413 0.20 -26.15 44.56
CA LEU A 413 0.39 -24.72 44.33
C LEU A 413 1.66 -24.44 43.51
N GLU A 414 2.76 -25.17 43.71
CA GLU A 414 3.97 -25.06 42.90
C GLU A 414 3.73 -25.48 41.44
N GLU A 415 2.94 -26.54 41.20
CA GLU A 415 2.47 -26.94 39.87
C GLU A 415 1.60 -25.84 39.22
N GLN A 416 0.61 -25.30 39.95
CA GLN A 416 -0.23 -24.20 39.44
C GLN A 416 0.58 -22.94 39.13
N ILE A 417 1.53 -22.56 39.99
CA ILE A 417 2.43 -21.42 39.76
C ILE A 417 3.31 -21.67 38.53
N SER A 418 3.73 -22.91 38.28
CA SER A 418 4.53 -23.27 37.11
C SER A 418 3.70 -23.21 35.82
N ALA A 419 2.50 -23.79 35.81
CA ALA A 419 1.57 -23.70 34.70
C ALA A 419 1.16 -22.23 34.40
N LEU A 420 0.99 -21.39 35.42
CA LEU A 420 0.73 -19.96 35.24
C LEU A 420 1.94 -19.19 34.68
N LYS A 421 3.18 -19.57 35.03
CA LYS A 421 4.39 -19.01 34.41
C LYS A 421 4.51 -19.39 32.93
N GLU A 422 4.22 -20.64 32.56
CA GLU A 422 4.19 -21.09 31.17
C GLU A 422 3.07 -20.41 30.37
N ALA A 423 1.88 -20.27 30.97
CA ALA A 423 0.78 -19.51 30.38
C ALA A 423 1.16 -18.02 30.20
N LEU A 424 1.84 -17.41 31.16
CA LEU A 424 2.32 -16.03 31.03
C LEU A 424 3.37 -15.90 29.92
N ALA A 425 4.36 -16.81 29.86
CA ALA A 425 5.41 -16.80 28.85
C ALA A 425 4.84 -16.98 27.43
N THR A 426 3.90 -17.91 27.23
CA THR A 426 3.23 -18.11 25.93
C THR A 426 2.36 -16.91 25.52
N LYS A 427 1.70 -16.24 26.47
CA LYS A 427 1.00 -14.97 26.19
C LYS A 427 1.97 -13.83 25.86
N GLN A 428 3.11 -13.75 26.53
CA GLN A 428 4.13 -12.73 26.27
C GLN A 428 4.79 -12.91 24.90
N ALA A 429 5.07 -14.15 24.48
CA ALA A 429 5.53 -14.47 23.14
C ALA A 429 4.50 -14.06 22.07
N ALA A 430 3.21 -14.39 22.27
CA ALA A 430 2.14 -13.99 21.36
C ALA A 430 1.96 -12.45 21.27
N VAL A 431 2.23 -11.71 22.36
CA VAL A 431 2.26 -10.23 22.31
C VAL A 431 3.44 -9.74 21.49
N GLN A 432 4.63 -10.33 21.62
CA GLN A 432 5.81 -9.97 20.82
C GLN A 432 5.60 -10.27 19.31
N GLU A 433 4.93 -11.36 18.96
CA GLU A 433 4.52 -11.65 17.58
C GLU A 433 3.51 -10.62 17.04
N LEU A 434 2.55 -10.18 17.87
CA LEU A 434 1.60 -9.11 17.52
C LEU A 434 2.27 -7.74 17.39
N GLU A 435 3.30 -7.45 18.17
CA GLU A 435 4.12 -6.24 18.04
C GLU A 435 4.99 -6.27 16.78
N ALA A 436 5.59 -7.40 16.45
CA ALA A 436 6.35 -7.59 15.21
C ALA A 436 5.47 -7.46 13.96
N THR A 437 4.30 -8.12 13.94
CA THR A 437 3.35 -8.02 12.81
C THR A 437 2.72 -6.63 12.68
N LYS A 438 2.47 -5.93 13.80
CA LYS A 438 2.12 -4.50 13.79
C LYS A 438 3.23 -3.66 13.15
N GLN A 439 4.50 -3.91 13.47
CA GLN A 439 5.61 -3.15 12.90
C GLN A 439 5.78 -3.40 11.40
N THR A 440 5.68 -4.65 10.93
CA THR A 440 5.74 -4.93 9.48
C THR A 440 4.59 -4.27 8.73
N LEU A 441 3.36 -4.34 9.25
CA LEU A 441 2.20 -3.66 8.65
C LEU A 441 2.34 -2.13 8.62
N LEU A 442 3.10 -1.53 9.53
CA LEU A 442 3.42 -0.09 9.50
C LEU A 442 4.46 0.26 8.43
N GLU A 443 5.44 -0.60 8.14
CA GLU A 443 6.35 -0.42 7.00
C GLU A 443 5.67 -0.69 5.66
N ASP A 444 4.80 -1.70 5.58
CA ASP A 444 3.95 -1.98 4.42
C ASP A 444 3.02 -0.79 4.12
N LEU A 445 2.43 -0.17 5.16
CA LEU A 445 1.61 1.04 4.99
C LEU A 445 2.43 2.23 4.49
N LYS A 446 3.64 2.46 5.00
CA LYS A 446 4.54 3.54 4.51
C LYS A 446 4.92 3.32 3.05
N THR A 447 5.33 2.11 2.68
CA THR A 447 5.72 1.78 1.30
C THR A 447 4.53 1.88 0.34
N ALA A 448 3.34 1.44 0.76
CA ALA A 448 2.10 1.64 0.02
C ALA A 448 1.72 3.13 -0.13
N MET A 449 1.96 3.96 0.88
CA MET A 449 1.76 5.42 0.78
C MET A 449 2.73 6.07 -0.22
N VAL A 450 4.01 5.67 -0.24
CA VAL A 450 5.00 6.14 -1.24
C VAL A 450 4.65 5.65 -2.66
N ALA A 451 4.22 4.40 -2.80
CA ALA A 451 3.72 3.90 -4.07
C ALA A 451 2.49 4.70 -4.55
N ARG A 452 1.56 5.04 -3.64
CA ARG A 452 0.39 5.86 -3.94
C ARG A 452 0.74 7.30 -4.32
N SER A 453 1.70 7.95 -3.66
CA SER A 453 2.14 9.29 -4.08
C SER A 453 2.77 9.25 -5.47
N ARG A 454 3.59 8.23 -5.76
CA ARG A 454 4.17 8.06 -7.10
C ARG A 454 3.13 7.78 -8.19
N VAL A 455 2.05 7.07 -7.89
CA VAL A 455 0.91 6.91 -8.80
C VAL A 455 0.21 8.24 -9.06
N LEU A 456 -0.01 9.07 -8.03
CA LEU A 456 -0.64 10.39 -8.19
C LEU A 456 0.24 11.36 -9.02
N GLU A 457 1.57 11.32 -8.85
CA GLU A 457 2.52 12.04 -9.71
C GLU A 457 2.39 11.63 -11.18
N LEU A 458 2.39 10.31 -11.44
CA LEU A 458 2.25 9.75 -12.79
C LEU A 458 0.87 10.04 -13.40
N GLU A 459 -0.20 10.08 -12.60
CA GLU A 459 -1.52 10.48 -13.06
C GLU A 459 -1.57 11.95 -13.52
N GLU A 460 -0.93 12.88 -12.82
CA GLU A 460 -0.84 14.28 -13.27
C GLU A 460 0.08 14.45 -14.47
N GLU A 461 1.18 13.68 -14.57
CA GLU A 461 2.03 13.62 -15.76
C GLU A 461 1.24 13.12 -16.98
N VAL A 462 0.46 12.04 -16.84
CA VAL A 462 -0.44 11.53 -17.89
C VAL A 462 -1.53 12.55 -18.25
N LYS A 463 -2.11 13.27 -17.29
CA LYS A 463 -3.09 14.35 -17.56
C LYS A 463 -2.43 15.50 -18.33
N LEU A 464 -1.19 15.86 -18.02
CA LEU A 464 -0.43 16.89 -18.75
C LEU A 464 -0.11 16.46 -20.19
N LEU A 465 0.45 15.26 -20.37
CA LEU A 465 0.75 14.69 -21.70
C LEU A 465 -0.50 14.54 -22.56
N THR A 466 -1.65 14.19 -21.94
CA THR A 466 -2.94 14.13 -22.63
C THR A 466 -3.38 15.51 -23.14
N ARG A 467 -3.29 16.57 -22.31
CA ARG A 467 -3.58 17.95 -22.73
C ARG A 467 -2.66 18.42 -23.86
N GLN A 468 -1.37 18.07 -23.80
CA GLN A 468 -0.40 18.39 -24.86
C GLN A 468 -0.72 17.68 -26.18
N ARG A 469 -1.01 16.37 -26.13
CA ARG A 469 -1.50 15.59 -27.28
C ARG A 469 -2.75 16.23 -27.89
N ASP A 470 -3.69 16.69 -27.07
CA ASP A 470 -4.95 17.25 -27.54
C ASP A 470 -4.76 18.65 -28.15
N SER A 471 -3.83 19.47 -27.64
CA SER A 471 -3.39 20.73 -28.29
C SER A 471 -2.77 20.44 -29.66
N LEU A 472 -1.78 19.54 -29.72
CA LEU A 472 -1.12 19.15 -30.96
C LEU A 472 -2.10 18.52 -31.97
N GLY A 473 -3.12 17.81 -31.51
CA GLY A 473 -4.22 17.31 -32.35
C GLY A 473 -5.10 18.42 -32.91
N GLN A 474 -5.42 19.44 -32.11
CA GLN A 474 -6.15 20.64 -32.57
C GLN A 474 -5.31 21.44 -33.58
N GLU A 475 -4.03 21.69 -33.28
CA GLU A 475 -3.06 22.34 -34.17
C GLU A 475 -2.93 21.59 -35.50
N LEU A 476 -2.74 20.26 -35.46
CA LEU A 476 -2.68 19.42 -36.64
C LEU A 476 -3.98 19.51 -37.46
N SER A 477 -5.16 19.48 -36.82
CA SER A 477 -6.45 19.63 -37.52
C SER A 477 -6.61 21.02 -38.15
N ALA A 478 -6.12 22.08 -37.51
CA ALA A 478 -6.12 23.44 -38.06
C ALA A 478 -5.19 23.53 -39.28
N VAL A 479 -3.99 22.95 -39.21
CA VAL A 479 -3.05 22.85 -40.33
C VAL A 479 -3.62 22.01 -41.48
N THR A 480 -4.30 20.89 -41.18
CA THR A 480 -4.95 20.05 -42.20
C THR A 480 -6.07 20.81 -42.91
N THR A 481 -7.00 21.45 -42.18
CA THR A 481 -8.06 22.24 -42.82
C THR A 481 -7.53 23.48 -43.56
N GLN A 482 -6.38 24.03 -43.16
CA GLN A 482 -5.73 25.09 -43.94
C GLN A 482 -5.11 24.54 -45.22
N LEU A 483 -4.43 23.38 -45.17
CA LEU A 483 -3.91 22.69 -46.35
C LEU A 483 -5.02 22.31 -47.33
N GLU A 484 -6.19 21.90 -46.84
CA GLU A 484 -7.38 21.63 -47.66
C GLU A 484 -7.90 22.90 -48.34
N LYS A 485 -7.94 24.05 -47.66
CA LYS A 485 -8.29 25.35 -48.28
C LYS A 485 -7.28 25.74 -49.35
N GLU A 486 -5.98 25.59 -49.11
CA GLU A 486 -4.96 25.91 -50.12
C GLU A 486 -5.04 24.94 -51.32
N LYS A 487 -5.31 23.65 -51.10
CA LYS A 487 -5.60 22.69 -52.20
C LYS A 487 -6.81 23.12 -53.03
N ALA A 488 -7.94 23.44 -52.39
CA ALA A 488 -9.14 23.89 -53.09
C ALA A 488 -8.92 25.21 -53.86
N LYS A 489 -8.09 26.12 -53.35
CA LYS A 489 -7.64 27.31 -54.12
C LYS A 489 -6.82 26.90 -55.33
N VAL A 490 -5.83 26.01 -55.17
CA VAL A 490 -4.97 25.54 -56.27
C VAL A 490 -5.81 24.85 -57.35
N GLU A 491 -6.72 23.96 -56.98
CA GLU A 491 -7.68 23.31 -57.87
C GLU A 491 -8.53 24.34 -58.62
N SER A 492 -9.10 25.33 -57.92
CA SER A 492 -9.86 26.42 -58.54
C SER A 492 -9.02 27.29 -59.48
N THR A 493 -7.76 27.59 -59.15
CA THR A 493 -6.85 28.29 -60.07
C THR A 493 -6.49 27.45 -61.28
N GLN A 494 -6.41 26.12 -61.14
CA GLN A 494 -6.16 25.21 -62.26
C GLN A 494 -7.39 25.06 -63.16
N GLU A 495 -8.61 25.12 -62.62
CA GLU A 495 -9.84 25.22 -63.41
C GLU A 495 -9.92 26.56 -64.15
N HIS A 496 -9.50 27.66 -63.52
CA HIS A 496 -9.40 28.96 -64.19
C HIS A 496 -8.35 28.96 -65.30
N GLU A 497 -7.17 28.35 -65.07
CA GLU A 497 -6.12 28.16 -66.08
C GLU A 497 -6.64 27.35 -67.27
N LYS A 498 -7.28 26.20 -67.04
CA LYS A 498 -7.93 25.39 -68.10
C LYS A 498 -8.99 26.19 -68.86
N SER A 499 -9.79 27.00 -68.17
CA SER A 499 -10.78 27.89 -68.80
C SER A 499 -10.13 28.98 -69.65
N LEU A 500 -9.01 29.55 -69.19
CA LEU A 500 -8.24 30.55 -69.93
C LEU A 500 -7.56 29.93 -71.14
N GLN A 501 -6.99 28.72 -71.01
CA GLN A 501 -6.40 27.96 -72.12
C GLN A 501 -7.46 27.61 -73.17
N ALA A 502 -8.64 27.14 -72.76
CA ALA A 502 -9.75 26.88 -73.68
C ALA A 502 -10.20 28.15 -74.42
N LYS A 503 -10.22 29.31 -73.75
CA LYS A 503 -10.48 30.61 -74.39
C LYS A 503 -9.38 31.00 -75.37
N GLN A 504 -8.11 30.79 -75.02
CA GLN A 504 -6.96 31.02 -75.91
C GLN A 504 -7.04 30.14 -77.16
N SER A 505 -7.32 28.84 -77.03
CA SER A 505 -7.54 27.95 -78.17
C SER A 505 -8.74 28.38 -79.02
N THR A 506 -9.83 28.84 -78.40
CA THR A 506 -11.00 29.37 -79.13
C THR A 506 -10.65 30.64 -79.90
N LEU A 507 -9.89 31.57 -79.30
CA LEU A 507 -9.45 32.82 -79.93
C LEU A 507 -8.44 32.58 -81.05
N LEU A 508 -7.56 31.56 -80.90
CA LEU A 508 -6.66 31.12 -81.98
C LEU A 508 -7.46 30.56 -83.14
N GLN A 509 -8.43 29.65 -82.89
CA GLN A 509 -9.30 29.14 -83.95
C GLN A 509 -10.11 30.26 -84.65
N GLN A 510 -10.50 31.31 -83.92
CA GLN A 510 -11.13 32.49 -84.50
C GLN A 510 -10.15 33.32 -85.35
N LEU A 511 -8.89 33.47 -84.91
CA LEU A 511 -7.84 34.11 -85.69
C LEU A 511 -7.57 33.32 -86.98
N ASP A 512 -7.39 32.00 -86.88
CA ASP A 512 -7.18 31.10 -88.02
C ASP A 512 -8.34 31.22 -89.04
N SER A 513 -9.59 31.29 -88.56
CA SER A 513 -10.75 31.52 -89.45
C SER A 513 -10.79 32.90 -90.09
N LEU A 514 -10.33 33.95 -89.40
CA LEU A 514 -10.27 35.31 -89.92
C LEU A 514 -9.12 35.50 -90.92
N ASP A 515 -7.98 34.83 -90.70
CA ASP A 515 -6.90 34.79 -91.69
C ASP A 515 -7.30 33.92 -92.90
N GLN A 516 -8.08 32.83 -92.73
CA GLN A 516 -8.68 32.11 -93.86
C GLN A 516 -9.69 32.98 -94.64
N GLU A 517 -10.65 33.64 -93.97
CA GLU A 517 -11.57 34.58 -94.61
C GLU A 517 -10.80 35.69 -95.36
N ARG A 518 -9.69 36.17 -94.78
CA ARG A 518 -8.81 37.16 -95.41
C ARG A 518 -8.06 36.59 -96.61
N GLU A 519 -7.56 35.37 -96.57
CA GLU A 519 -6.91 34.72 -97.73
C GLU A 519 -7.91 34.47 -98.86
N GLU A 520 -9.12 34.01 -98.55
CA GLU A 520 -10.22 33.85 -99.52
C GLU A 520 -10.63 35.20 -100.13
N LEU A 521 -10.79 36.24 -99.31
CA LEU A 521 -11.06 37.60 -99.80
C LEU A 521 -9.90 38.15 -100.65
N GLN A 522 -8.65 37.92 -100.26
CA GLN A 522 -7.48 38.38 -101.00
C GLN A 522 -7.31 37.63 -102.33
N ALA A 523 -7.66 36.34 -102.39
CA ALA A 523 -7.74 35.58 -103.63
C ALA A 523 -8.85 36.12 -104.55
N SER A 524 -10.06 36.33 -104.02
CA SER A 524 -11.18 36.90 -104.81
C SER A 524 -10.91 38.33 -105.31
N LEU A 525 -10.14 39.12 -104.55
CA LEU A 525 -9.65 40.43 -104.99
C LEU A 525 -8.65 40.27 -106.14
N GLY A 526 -7.73 39.31 -106.06
CA GLY A 526 -6.81 38.98 -107.14
C GLY A 526 -7.54 38.58 -108.43
N GLU A 527 -8.52 37.68 -108.35
CA GLU A 527 -9.37 37.30 -109.50
C GLU A 527 -10.12 38.51 -110.08
N ALA A 528 -10.68 39.38 -109.24
CA ALA A 528 -11.38 40.59 -109.67
C ALA A 528 -10.43 41.67 -110.24
N GLU A 529 -9.18 41.73 -109.80
CA GLU A 529 -8.15 42.60 -110.38
C GLU A 529 -7.63 42.06 -111.72
N GLU A 530 -7.48 40.75 -111.87
CA GLU A 530 -7.23 40.14 -113.16
C GLU A 530 -8.40 40.37 -114.14
N ASP A 531 -9.66 40.22 -113.70
CA ASP A 531 -10.82 40.52 -114.55
C ASP A 531 -10.86 42.01 -114.91
N ARG A 532 -10.55 42.91 -113.98
CA ARG A 532 -10.39 44.34 -114.28
C ARG A 532 -9.30 44.58 -115.33
N ALA A 533 -8.18 43.87 -115.27
CA ALA A 533 -7.11 43.94 -116.27
C ALA A 533 -7.53 43.36 -117.63
N ARG A 534 -8.22 42.21 -117.65
CA ARG A 534 -8.81 41.61 -118.86
C ARG A 534 -9.78 42.58 -119.54
N MET A 535 -10.67 43.20 -118.78
CA MET A 535 -11.63 44.20 -119.28
C MET A 535 -10.95 45.51 -119.71
N ALA A 536 -9.86 45.93 -119.06
CA ALA A 536 -9.09 47.10 -119.44
C ALA A 536 -8.38 46.92 -120.80
N GLU A 537 -7.80 45.75 -121.07
CA GLU A 537 -7.17 45.49 -122.38
C GLU A 537 -8.22 45.33 -123.49
N GLN A 538 -9.39 44.73 -123.20
CA GLN A 538 -10.53 44.75 -124.14
C GLN A 538 -10.98 46.18 -124.46
N LEU A 539 -11.06 47.06 -123.46
CA LEU A 539 -11.37 48.48 -123.66
C LEU A 539 -10.30 49.18 -124.52
N ARG A 540 -9.02 48.86 -124.28
CA ARG A 540 -7.87 49.42 -125.03
C ARG A 540 -7.89 49.00 -126.50
N GLU A 541 -8.17 47.74 -126.80
CA GLU A 541 -8.28 47.25 -128.19
C GLU A 541 -9.55 47.81 -128.87
N SER A 542 -10.67 47.91 -128.17
CA SER A 542 -11.88 48.57 -128.66
C SER A 542 -11.65 50.06 -128.97
N GLN A 543 -10.90 50.76 -128.11
CA GLN A 543 -10.50 52.15 -128.36
C GLN A 543 -9.56 52.27 -129.57
N LYS A 544 -8.61 51.34 -129.74
CA LYS A 544 -7.75 51.26 -130.93
C LYS A 544 -8.54 51.00 -132.23
N GLN A 545 -9.58 50.16 -132.19
CA GLN A 545 -10.52 49.97 -133.31
C GLN A 545 -11.35 51.24 -133.59
N LYS A 546 -11.77 51.95 -132.54
CA LYS A 546 -12.42 53.27 -132.67
C LYS A 546 -11.48 54.32 -133.28
N GLU A 547 -10.19 54.31 -132.94
CA GLU A 547 -9.19 55.21 -133.52
C GLU A 547 -8.90 54.89 -134.99
N GLN A 548 -8.85 53.61 -135.36
CA GLN A 548 -8.74 53.16 -136.75
C GLN A 548 -9.95 53.58 -137.59
N SER A 549 -11.17 53.37 -137.10
CA SER A 549 -12.39 53.82 -137.80
C SER A 549 -12.51 55.34 -137.86
N MET A 550 -12.12 56.07 -136.80
CA MET A 550 -11.96 57.54 -136.81
C MET A 550 -10.91 58.05 -137.79
N HIS A 551 -9.90 57.24 -138.14
CA HIS A 551 -8.92 57.59 -139.17
C HIS A 551 -9.49 57.32 -140.58
N GLN A 552 -10.13 56.16 -140.80
CA GLN A 552 -10.83 55.85 -142.05
C GLN A 552 -11.91 56.90 -142.38
N LEU A 553 -12.68 57.34 -141.39
CA LEU A 553 -13.69 58.38 -141.55
C LEU A 553 -13.08 59.74 -141.93
N ARG A 554 -11.92 60.10 -141.37
CA ARG A 554 -11.18 61.32 -141.77
C ARG A 554 -10.69 61.25 -143.21
N VAL A 555 -10.13 60.12 -143.64
CA VAL A 555 -9.72 59.93 -145.05
C VAL A 555 -10.92 60.01 -146.00
N GLN A 556 -12.11 59.53 -145.60
CA GLN A 556 -13.33 59.73 -146.38
C GLN A 556 -13.82 61.19 -146.39
N GLN A 557 -13.69 61.93 -145.29
CA GLN A 557 -14.04 63.34 -145.21
C GLN A 557 -13.11 64.20 -146.09
N GLU A 558 -11.79 64.00 -146.00
CA GLU A 558 -10.78 64.68 -146.83
C GLU A 558 -11.02 64.44 -148.33
N LEU A 559 -11.42 63.21 -148.71
CA LEU A 559 -11.82 62.88 -150.09
C LEU A 559 -13.10 63.60 -150.54
N LEU A 560 -14.11 63.72 -149.67
CA LEU A 560 -15.34 64.46 -149.95
C LEU A 560 -15.06 65.96 -150.11
N ASP A 561 -14.21 66.54 -149.26
CA ASP A 561 -13.87 67.96 -149.32
C ASP A 561 -13.10 68.31 -150.61
N MET A 562 -12.19 67.44 -151.08
CA MET A 562 -11.55 67.59 -152.39
C MET A 562 -12.58 67.56 -153.54
N LEU A 563 -13.47 66.57 -153.57
CA LEU A 563 -14.52 66.46 -154.60
C LEU A 563 -15.47 67.68 -154.59
N GLN A 564 -15.74 68.23 -153.40
CA GLN A 564 -16.57 69.43 -153.24
C GLN A 564 -15.84 70.70 -153.70
N GLN A 565 -14.51 70.77 -153.55
CA GLN A 565 -13.68 71.85 -154.10
C GLN A 565 -13.56 71.76 -155.63
N GLU A 566 -13.41 70.56 -156.20
CA GLU A 566 -13.48 70.36 -157.66
C GLU A 566 -14.84 70.82 -158.21
N LYS A 567 -15.95 70.39 -157.60
CA LYS A 567 -17.31 70.84 -157.94
C LYS A 567 -17.43 72.37 -157.98
N LEU A 568 -16.94 73.06 -156.94
CA LEU A 568 -17.00 74.52 -156.87
C LEU A 568 -16.18 75.19 -157.99
N SER A 569 -15.01 74.62 -158.35
CA SER A 569 -14.21 75.13 -159.47
C SER A 569 -14.93 74.99 -160.82
N LEU A 570 -15.63 73.86 -161.02
CA LEU A 570 -16.45 73.62 -162.20
C LEU A 570 -17.65 74.58 -162.26
N GLU A 571 -18.37 74.78 -161.16
CA GLU A 571 -19.48 75.74 -161.07
C GLU A 571 -19.04 77.19 -161.34
N GLN A 572 -17.86 77.59 -160.88
CA GLN A 572 -17.26 78.89 -161.21
C GLN A 572 -16.93 79.00 -162.71
N SER A 573 -16.33 77.97 -163.31
CA SER A 573 -16.01 77.96 -164.75
C SER A 573 -17.27 78.04 -165.62
N ILE A 574 -18.34 77.31 -165.27
CA ILE A 574 -19.64 77.33 -165.96
C ILE A 574 -20.29 78.70 -165.83
N SER A 575 -20.21 79.33 -164.65
CA SER A 575 -20.75 80.67 -164.41
C SER A 575 -20.04 81.73 -165.28
N LYS A 576 -18.71 81.67 -165.35
CA LYS A 576 -17.89 82.56 -166.19
C LYS A 576 -18.13 82.33 -167.69
N LEU A 577 -18.41 81.09 -168.09
CA LEU A 577 -18.80 80.75 -169.47
C LEU A 577 -20.18 81.34 -169.83
N ARG A 578 -21.17 81.25 -168.92
CA ARG A 578 -22.48 81.89 -169.10
C ARG A 578 -22.37 83.41 -169.21
N GLU A 579 -21.57 84.05 -168.36
CA GLU A 579 -21.33 85.49 -168.40
C GLU A 579 -20.75 85.94 -169.77
N ASN A 580 -19.80 85.18 -170.32
CA ASN A 580 -19.26 85.42 -171.65
C ASN A 580 -20.34 85.33 -172.75
N VAL A 581 -21.24 84.35 -172.66
CA VAL A 581 -22.37 84.20 -173.60
C VAL A 581 -23.34 85.39 -173.49
N SER A 582 -23.69 85.81 -172.28
CA SER A 582 -24.60 86.95 -172.07
C SER A 582 -24.07 88.25 -172.71
N ARG A 583 -22.77 88.54 -172.58
CA ARG A 583 -22.17 89.74 -173.21
C ARG A 583 -22.15 89.67 -174.74
N LEU A 584 -21.99 88.48 -175.32
CA LEU A 584 -22.10 88.26 -176.77
C LEU A 584 -23.55 88.43 -177.27
N GLU A 585 -24.54 87.99 -176.49
CA GLU A 585 -25.95 88.27 -176.76
C GLU A 585 -26.29 89.77 -176.66
N GLU A 586 -25.66 90.51 -175.74
CA GLU A 586 -25.82 91.97 -175.62
C GLU A 586 -25.28 92.72 -176.85
N HIS A 587 -24.04 92.48 -177.28
CA HIS A 587 -23.53 93.07 -178.54
C HIS A 587 -24.41 92.70 -179.75
N THR A 588 -24.99 91.50 -179.76
CA THR A 588 -25.95 91.07 -180.80
C THR A 588 -27.28 91.85 -180.76
N LYS A 589 -27.69 92.36 -179.60
CA LYS A 589 -28.85 93.27 -179.44
C LYS A 589 -28.49 94.70 -179.83
N GLU A 590 -27.34 95.22 -179.39
CA GLU A 590 -26.85 96.55 -179.75
C GLU A 590 -26.75 96.75 -181.26
N LEU A 591 -26.18 95.76 -181.98
CA LEU A 591 -26.09 95.78 -183.44
C LEU A 591 -27.48 95.84 -184.11
N LYS A 592 -28.47 95.11 -183.57
CA LYS A 592 -29.85 95.11 -184.08
C LYS A 592 -30.61 96.40 -183.76
N GLU A 593 -30.36 97.04 -182.63
CA GLU A 593 -30.92 98.37 -182.36
C GLU A 593 -30.30 99.44 -183.26
N ARG A 594 -28.99 99.34 -183.54
CA ARG A 594 -28.27 100.21 -184.47
C ARG A 594 -28.81 100.08 -185.90
N GLU A 595 -29.03 98.84 -186.36
CA GLU A 595 -29.68 98.51 -187.63
C GLU A 595 -31.12 99.05 -187.68
N LYS A 596 -31.91 98.85 -186.62
CA LYS A 596 -33.30 99.33 -186.53
C LYS A 596 -33.40 100.86 -186.53
N LEU A 597 -32.48 101.57 -185.88
CA LEU A 597 -32.45 103.04 -185.88
C LEU A 597 -32.12 103.62 -187.27
N LEU A 598 -31.25 102.97 -188.03
CA LEU A 598 -30.93 103.36 -189.42
C LEU A 598 -32.14 103.26 -190.36
N VAL A 599 -33.13 102.42 -190.06
CA VAL A 599 -34.37 102.28 -190.86
C VAL A 599 -35.38 103.42 -190.59
N PHE A 600 -35.36 104.06 -189.42
CA PHE A 600 -36.36 105.08 -189.06
C PHE A 600 -35.99 106.52 -189.47
N PHE A 601 -34.72 106.81 -189.78
CA PHE A 601 -34.27 108.17 -190.11
C PHE A 601 -33.40 108.24 -191.39
N PRO A 602 -34.01 108.19 -192.60
CA PRO A 602 -33.28 108.29 -193.86
C PRO A 602 -32.49 109.60 -194.03
N GLU A 603 -32.95 110.70 -193.42
CA GLU A 603 -32.39 112.05 -193.57
C GLU A 603 -31.04 112.27 -192.86
N LEU A 604 -30.62 111.35 -191.99
CA LEU A 604 -29.30 111.40 -191.33
C LEU A 604 -28.23 110.55 -192.03
N HIS A 605 -28.54 109.97 -193.20
CA HIS A 605 -27.50 109.39 -194.05
C HIS A 605 -26.76 110.49 -194.81
N ILE A 606 -25.70 111.03 -194.19
CA ILE A 606 -24.53 111.48 -194.97
C ILE A 606 -23.83 110.19 -195.40
N PRO A 607 -23.78 109.85 -196.69
CA PRO A 607 -23.10 108.66 -197.12
C PRO A 607 -21.59 108.86 -197.02
N VAL A 608 -20.88 107.76 -196.79
CA VAL A 608 -19.73 107.49 -197.64
C VAL A 608 -20.32 106.69 -198.80
N GLU A 609 -20.61 107.36 -199.93
CA GLU A 609 -20.57 106.64 -201.19
C GLU A 609 -19.17 106.04 -201.34
N THR A 610 -19.06 105.00 -202.15
CA THR A 610 -17.83 104.22 -202.41
C THR A 610 -17.49 103.16 -201.35
N GLN A 611 -17.05 101.96 -201.72
CA GLN A 611 -16.98 101.35 -203.06
C GLN A 611 -16.87 99.82 -202.96
N PHE A 612 -17.61 99.10 -203.83
CA PHE A 612 -17.20 97.84 -204.48
C PHE A 612 -16.75 96.66 -203.54
N GLU A 613 -16.27 95.49 -203.97
CA GLU A 613 -15.77 94.96 -205.26
C GLU A 613 -16.41 93.59 -205.58
N SER A 614 -16.66 93.16 -206.84
CA SER A 614 -16.20 93.55 -208.20
C SER A 614 -14.74 93.22 -208.56
N THR A 615 -14.49 91.97 -208.96
CA THR A 615 -13.27 91.56 -209.69
C THR A 615 -13.66 90.86 -210.99
N GLY A 616 -14.09 91.65 -211.98
CA GLY A 616 -14.84 91.14 -213.14
C GLY A 616 -14.07 90.18 -214.05
N ASN A 617 -14.52 88.93 -214.12
CA ASN A 617 -14.30 88.05 -215.26
C ASN A 617 -15.61 87.92 -216.07
N ILE A 618 -15.87 88.88 -216.96
CA ILE A 618 -17.04 88.89 -217.84
C ILE A 618 -17.12 87.60 -218.66
N THR A 619 -15.97 87.01 -219.03
CA THR A 619 -15.90 85.73 -219.73
C THR A 619 -16.46 84.56 -218.92
N GLU A 620 -16.22 84.51 -217.61
CA GLU A 620 -16.75 83.45 -216.73
C GLU A 620 -18.28 83.55 -216.54
N ASP A 621 -18.80 84.75 -216.30
CA ASP A 621 -20.25 84.91 -216.12
C ASP A 621 -21.00 84.82 -217.45
N MET A 622 -20.40 85.24 -218.55
CA MET A 622 -20.89 84.98 -219.91
C MET A 622 -20.81 83.49 -220.27
N GLU A 623 -19.83 82.74 -219.75
CA GLU A 623 -19.77 81.27 -219.88
C GLU A 623 -20.89 80.58 -219.09
N LYS A 624 -21.11 80.97 -217.82
CA LYS A 624 -22.25 80.49 -217.01
C LYS A 624 -23.58 80.79 -217.71
N GLN A 625 -23.71 81.98 -218.30
CA GLN A 625 -24.89 82.42 -219.06
C GLN A 625 -25.03 81.74 -220.44
N LEU A 626 -23.95 81.19 -221.01
CA LEU A 626 -23.97 80.32 -222.20
C LEU A 626 -24.33 78.87 -221.85
N GLN A 627 -23.75 78.29 -220.79
CA GLN A 627 -24.06 76.93 -220.34
C GLN A 627 -25.57 76.77 -220.04
N ALA A 628 -26.17 77.73 -219.34
CA ALA A 628 -27.60 77.76 -219.08
C ALA A 628 -28.46 77.77 -220.37
N ASN A 629 -28.00 78.46 -221.42
CA ASN A 629 -28.70 78.51 -222.71
C ASN A 629 -28.50 77.26 -223.58
N HIS A 630 -27.41 76.50 -223.39
CA HIS A 630 -27.20 75.23 -224.10
C HIS A 630 -28.17 74.14 -223.61
N ILE A 631 -28.37 74.05 -222.28
CA ILE A 631 -29.33 73.12 -221.66
C ILE A 631 -30.78 73.40 -222.11
N ARG A 632 -31.11 74.66 -222.44
CA ARG A 632 -32.42 75.10 -222.94
C ARG A 632 -32.87 74.40 -224.24
N ILE A 633 -31.94 73.85 -225.04
CA ILE A 633 -32.23 73.37 -226.39
C ILE A 633 -32.45 71.85 -226.43
N SER A 634 -31.53 71.05 -225.87
CA SER A 634 -31.53 69.58 -225.97
C SER A 634 -32.83 68.93 -225.46
N VAL A 635 -33.41 69.46 -224.38
CA VAL A 635 -34.68 68.96 -223.80
C VAL A 635 -35.86 69.09 -224.77
N LEU A 636 -35.91 70.17 -225.56
CA LEU A 636 -36.99 70.44 -226.50
C LEU A 636 -36.91 69.55 -227.76
N GLU A 637 -35.72 69.08 -228.12
CA GLU A 637 -35.51 68.17 -229.25
C GLU A 637 -35.87 66.72 -228.88
N GLN A 638 -35.53 66.27 -227.67
CA GLN A 638 -35.79 64.91 -227.22
C GLN A 638 -37.29 64.60 -227.13
N GLU A 639 -38.11 65.51 -226.60
CA GLU A 639 -39.58 65.39 -226.57
C GLU A 639 -40.17 65.31 -228.00
N ASN A 640 -39.66 66.12 -228.93
CA ASN A 640 -40.09 66.13 -230.33
C ASN A 640 -39.78 64.83 -231.09
N THR A 641 -38.83 64.00 -230.64
CA THR A 641 -38.60 62.66 -231.24
C THR A 641 -39.58 61.62 -230.70
N LYS A 642 -39.90 61.63 -229.39
CA LYS A 642 -40.96 60.79 -228.80
C LYS A 642 -42.31 61.03 -229.50
N LEU A 643 -42.63 62.30 -229.76
CA LEU A 643 -43.86 62.73 -230.43
C LEU A 643 -44.08 62.05 -231.79
N ARG A 644 -42.99 61.78 -232.54
CA ARG A 644 -43.04 61.15 -233.87
C ARG A 644 -43.10 59.62 -233.79
N ALA A 645 -42.41 59.00 -232.82
CA ALA A 645 -42.37 57.55 -232.66
C ALA A 645 -43.72 56.94 -232.23
N ALA A 646 -44.46 57.61 -231.34
CA ALA A 646 -45.81 57.19 -230.96
C ALA A 646 -46.79 57.24 -232.15
N LEU A 647 -46.70 58.31 -232.94
CA LEU A 647 -47.49 58.55 -234.15
C LEU A 647 -47.30 57.46 -235.23
N ALA A 648 -46.13 56.83 -235.28
CA ALA A 648 -45.85 55.70 -236.16
C ALA A 648 -46.50 54.39 -235.67
N LYS A 649 -46.41 54.07 -234.37
CA LYS A 649 -46.98 52.83 -233.81
C LYS A 649 -48.51 52.80 -233.88
N VAL A 650 -49.19 53.93 -233.68
CA VAL A 650 -50.66 54.02 -233.81
C VAL A 650 -51.11 53.82 -235.26
N LYS A 651 -50.36 54.31 -236.26
CA LYS A 651 -50.67 54.05 -237.68
C LYS A 651 -50.57 52.57 -238.04
N ALA A 652 -49.55 51.87 -237.54
CA ALA A 652 -49.39 50.44 -237.76
C ALA A 652 -50.54 49.60 -237.14
N ALA A 653 -51.06 50.01 -235.98
CA ALA A 653 -52.14 49.33 -235.28
C ALA A 653 -53.54 49.45 -235.91
N ALA A 654 -53.70 50.17 -237.03
CA ALA A 654 -55.01 50.42 -237.67
C ALA A 654 -55.08 50.11 -239.18
N GLN A 655 -53.96 50.14 -239.90
CA GLN A 655 -53.98 50.02 -241.38
C GLN A 655 -54.13 48.59 -241.93
N GLN A 656 -54.13 47.56 -241.08
CA GLN A 656 -54.56 46.20 -241.45
C GLN A 656 -56.09 45.98 -241.29
N GLY A 657 -56.90 47.02 -241.47
CA GLY A 657 -58.36 46.88 -241.58
C GLY A 657 -59.18 47.30 -240.37
N VAL A 658 -58.96 48.52 -239.87
CA VAL A 658 -60.01 49.48 -239.46
C VAL A 658 -61.22 48.92 -238.68
N LEU A 659 -61.24 49.18 -237.37
CA LEU A 659 -62.43 49.57 -236.60
C LEU A 659 -63.76 48.86 -236.94
N GLN A 660 -63.83 47.54 -236.81
CA GLN A 660 -65.12 46.84 -236.77
C GLN A 660 -65.74 46.97 -235.36
N HIS A 661 -66.93 47.59 -235.32
CA HIS A 661 -67.66 47.96 -234.12
C HIS A 661 -68.56 46.82 -233.58
N ILE A 662 -68.75 46.79 -232.25
CA ILE A 662 -70.05 46.61 -231.53
C ILE A 662 -70.87 45.35 -231.90
N PRO A 663 -71.08 44.44 -230.93
CA PRO A 663 -72.31 44.52 -230.10
C PRO A 663 -72.00 45.04 -228.69
N GLN A 664 -72.66 46.09 -228.17
CA GLN A 664 -74.03 46.11 -227.66
C GLN A 664 -74.26 45.06 -226.56
N THR A 665 -74.33 45.40 -225.26
CA THR A 665 -74.39 46.75 -224.64
C THR A 665 -73.46 46.90 -223.43
N GLN A 666 -72.70 48.00 -223.28
CA GLN A 666 -72.32 49.03 -224.27
C GLN A 666 -71.24 48.42 -225.21
N LEU A 667 -69.97 48.79 -225.39
CA LEU A 667 -69.20 50.05 -225.25
C LEU A 667 -68.78 50.61 -223.86
N TRP A 668 -68.35 49.90 -222.81
CA TRP A 668 -68.16 48.47 -222.51
C TRP A 668 -67.20 47.63 -223.41
N THR A 669 -66.29 46.78 -222.87
CA THR A 669 -65.96 46.63 -221.42
C THR A 669 -64.76 45.76 -220.98
N GLN A 670 -64.22 46.13 -219.80
CA GLN A 670 -63.80 45.27 -218.66
C GLN A 670 -62.62 44.29 -218.90
N LEU A 671 -61.99 43.72 -217.86
CA LEU A 671 -62.25 43.84 -216.41
C LEU A 671 -60.94 44.12 -215.67
N SER A 672 -61.07 44.76 -214.51
CA SER A 672 -60.01 44.98 -213.51
C SER A 672 -59.26 43.69 -213.16
N SER A 673 -57.92 43.77 -213.06
CA SER A 673 -57.26 43.57 -211.75
C SER A 673 -55.83 44.14 -211.74
N GLN A 674 -55.69 45.27 -211.05
CA GLN A 674 -54.69 45.59 -209.99
C GLN A 674 -53.23 45.13 -210.20
N HIS A 675 -52.24 46.04 -210.25
CA HIS A 675 -51.73 46.88 -209.15
C HIS A 675 -51.23 46.03 -207.95
N GLY A 676 -50.04 46.24 -207.40
CA GLY A 676 -48.95 47.16 -207.78
C GLY A 676 -47.92 47.24 -206.63
N GLY A 677 -46.65 47.52 -206.95
CA GLY A 677 -45.59 47.61 -205.92
C GLY A 677 -44.19 47.37 -206.47
N GLU A 678 -43.44 48.44 -206.71
CA GLU A 678 -41.99 48.40 -206.94
C GLU A 678 -41.26 48.16 -205.59
N ALA A 679 -40.12 47.47 -205.50
CA ALA A 679 -39.29 46.87 -206.54
C ALA A 679 -38.66 45.52 -206.11
N ALA A 680 -38.03 44.84 -207.07
CA ALA A 680 -37.37 43.54 -206.97
C ALA A 680 -36.16 43.50 -205.98
N GLY A 681 -35.72 42.33 -205.51
CA GLY A 681 -36.22 40.99 -205.84
C GLY A 681 -35.68 39.85 -204.94
N PRO A 682 -36.19 38.60 -205.12
CA PRO A 682 -36.16 37.56 -204.09
C PRO A 682 -35.31 36.31 -204.46
N PRO A 683 -35.24 35.30 -203.58
CA PRO A 683 -36.15 34.15 -203.79
C PRO A 683 -36.94 33.70 -202.53
N SER A 684 -38.14 33.17 -202.77
CA SER A 684 -38.97 32.43 -201.79
C SER A 684 -38.80 30.90 -201.99
N SER A 685 -39.33 29.95 -201.22
CA SER A 685 -40.20 29.92 -200.00
C SER A 685 -39.82 28.64 -199.20
N GLN A 686 -40.43 28.19 -198.09
CA GLN A 686 -41.66 28.51 -197.33
C GLN A 686 -41.31 28.33 -195.80
N GLY A 687 -42.15 28.12 -194.79
CA GLY A 687 -43.61 27.96 -194.60
C GLY A 687 -43.89 26.97 -193.45
N SER A 688 -44.78 27.19 -192.48
CA SER A 688 -45.61 28.36 -192.16
C SER A 688 -46.16 28.33 -190.72
N GLY A 689 -46.31 29.48 -190.06
CA GLY A 689 -47.08 29.71 -188.81
C GLY A 689 -46.52 29.14 -187.48
N ASP A 690 -46.85 29.70 -186.30
CA ASP A 690 -47.49 30.98 -185.97
C ASP A 690 -47.27 31.34 -184.48
N GLY A 691 -47.31 32.64 -184.11
CA GLY A 691 -47.41 33.10 -182.70
C GLY A 691 -46.27 34.01 -182.20
N THR A 692 -46.61 35.15 -181.57
CA THR A 692 -45.69 36.27 -181.29
C THR A 692 -45.80 36.80 -179.85
N GLY A 693 -44.70 37.28 -179.24
CA GLY A 693 -44.82 38.33 -178.19
C GLY A 693 -43.75 38.44 -177.08
N SER A 694 -43.04 39.59 -177.09
CA SER A 694 -42.49 40.33 -175.91
C SER A 694 -41.25 39.83 -175.14
N GLN A 695 -40.38 40.79 -174.74
CA GLN A 695 -39.19 40.62 -173.88
C GLN A 695 -38.93 41.88 -173.02
N ARG A 696 -38.66 41.76 -171.70
CA ARG A 696 -37.93 42.77 -170.90
C ARG A 696 -37.57 42.32 -169.46
N ALA A 697 -36.67 43.08 -168.80
CA ALA A 697 -36.36 43.13 -167.35
C ALA A 697 -35.62 41.91 -166.73
N THR A 698 -34.32 41.96 -166.36
CA THR A 698 -33.66 42.54 -165.13
C THR A 698 -33.99 41.78 -163.81
N SER A 699 -33.08 41.48 -162.86
CA SER A 699 -31.89 42.20 -162.36
C SER A 699 -30.75 41.28 -161.82
N LYS A 700 -29.77 41.82 -161.06
CA LYS A 700 -28.51 41.19 -160.58
C LYS A 700 -28.13 41.66 -159.15
N ALA A 701 -27.23 41.04 -158.35
CA ALA A 701 -26.66 39.67 -158.30
C ALA A 701 -25.67 39.47 -157.10
N TRP A 702 -25.63 38.26 -156.50
CA TRP A 702 -24.49 37.64 -155.74
C TRP A 702 -24.06 38.26 -154.38
N GLN A 703 -23.46 37.56 -153.38
CA GLN A 703 -23.40 36.12 -153.01
C GLN A 703 -23.15 35.93 -151.46
N ARG A 704 -22.81 34.70 -150.99
CA ARG A 704 -22.82 34.17 -149.57
C ARG A 704 -21.40 33.59 -149.19
N PRO A 705 -21.12 32.71 -148.17
CA PRO A 705 -21.89 32.12 -147.02
C PRO A 705 -21.16 31.93 -145.63
N ALA A 706 -21.94 31.57 -144.59
CA ALA A 706 -21.71 30.61 -143.45
C ALA A 706 -20.56 30.78 -142.41
N GLY A 707 -20.67 30.27 -141.16
CA GLY A 707 -21.82 29.64 -140.45
C GLY A 707 -21.49 28.90 -139.11
N SER A 708 -22.49 28.24 -138.48
CA SER A 708 -22.44 27.27 -137.34
C SER A 708 -22.05 27.79 -135.91
N GLN A 709 -22.89 27.71 -134.85
CA GLN A 709 -23.39 26.57 -133.99
C GLN A 709 -22.57 26.40 -132.65
N GLN A 710 -23.02 25.79 -131.53
CA GLN A 710 -24.25 25.02 -131.19
C GLN A 710 -24.85 25.28 -129.76
N HIS A 711 -24.83 24.31 -128.81
CA HIS A 711 -25.61 24.22 -127.55
C HIS A 711 -24.92 23.28 -126.48
N LYS A 712 -25.37 22.92 -125.25
CA LYS A 712 -26.61 23.07 -124.42
C LYS A 712 -26.40 22.66 -122.90
N LEU A 713 -27.33 23.04 -122.00
CA LEU A 713 -27.83 22.35 -120.76
C LEU A 713 -27.08 22.32 -119.38
N LEU A 714 -27.90 22.12 -118.32
CA LEU A 714 -27.67 21.79 -116.88
C LEU A 714 -28.18 20.33 -116.60
N PRO A 715 -28.45 19.79 -115.36
CA PRO A 715 -28.10 20.10 -113.95
C PRO A 715 -27.69 18.85 -113.06
N ALA A 716 -27.58 19.04 -111.72
CA ALA A 716 -28.10 18.18 -110.60
C ALA A 716 -27.22 17.21 -109.74
N GLU A 717 -27.68 17.10 -108.47
CA GLU A 717 -27.45 16.18 -107.31
C GLU A 717 -27.64 14.65 -107.61
N PRO A 718 -27.33 13.63 -106.72
CA PRO A 718 -27.69 13.58 -105.26
C PRO A 718 -26.96 12.62 -104.24
N ALA A 719 -27.42 12.68 -102.97
CA ALA A 719 -27.51 11.59 -101.94
C ALA A 719 -26.22 11.19 -101.13
N ARG A 720 -26.26 10.49 -99.96
CA ARG A 720 -27.29 9.57 -99.38
C ARG A 720 -27.23 9.33 -97.83
N GLU A 721 -28.37 8.86 -97.29
CA GLU A 721 -28.77 8.23 -95.99
C GLU A 721 -27.69 7.48 -95.15
N ALA A 722 -27.82 7.15 -93.84
CA ALA A 722 -28.93 7.03 -92.85
C ALA A 722 -28.37 7.25 -91.38
N ARG A 723 -28.89 6.87 -90.18
CA ARG A 723 -30.05 6.17 -89.50
C ARG A 723 -29.92 6.48 -87.95
N ALA A 724 -30.64 6.03 -86.90
CA ALA A 724 -31.80 5.16 -86.54
C ALA A 724 -32.33 5.55 -85.10
N CYS A 725 -33.17 4.74 -84.43
CA CYS A 725 -33.69 4.96 -83.04
C CYS A 725 -33.91 3.62 -82.25
N ILE A 726 -34.15 3.65 -80.91
CA ILE A 726 -35.08 2.79 -80.08
C ILE A 726 -34.97 3.08 -78.54
N THR A 727 -35.83 2.48 -77.71
CA THR A 727 -36.43 3.02 -76.45
C THR A 727 -36.15 2.25 -75.11
N LEU A 728 -36.62 2.83 -73.99
CA LEU A 728 -36.74 2.34 -72.59
C LEU A 728 -37.36 0.92 -72.40
N PRO A 729 -37.14 0.22 -71.24
CA PRO A 729 -38.06 0.29 -70.07
C PRO A 729 -37.41 0.04 -68.67
N ALA A 730 -38.23 -0.22 -67.63
CA ALA A 730 -37.84 -0.31 -66.20
C ALA A 730 -38.49 -1.48 -65.41
N LYS A 731 -38.26 -1.52 -64.07
CA LYS A 731 -38.51 -2.59 -63.04
C LYS A 731 -37.29 -3.52 -62.81
N GLY A 732 -37.01 -4.04 -61.61
CA GLY A 732 -37.60 -3.79 -60.27
C GLY A 732 -38.03 -5.07 -59.53
N LEU A 733 -37.31 -5.48 -58.47
CA LEU A 733 -37.65 -6.58 -57.55
C LEU A 733 -36.99 -6.38 -56.17
N ALA A 734 -37.50 -7.04 -55.12
CA ALA A 734 -37.02 -6.90 -53.73
C ALA A 734 -37.23 -8.17 -52.90
N LEU A 735 -36.41 -8.37 -51.85
CA LEU A 735 -36.58 -9.36 -50.77
C LEU A 735 -36.02 -8.83 -49.43
N ALA A 736 -36.53 -9.37 -48.32
CA ALA A 736 -36.20 -9.09 -46.91
C ALA A 736 -36.50 -10.38 -46.09
N PRO A 737 -36.64 -10.42 -44.73
CA PRO A 737 -36.30 -9.48 -43.65
C PRO A 737 -35.55 -10.17 -42.45
N HIS A 738 -35.32 -9.48 -41.30
CA HIS A 738 -35.73 -9.89 -39.93
C HIS A 738 -35.31 -8.87 -38.82
N LYS A 739 -35.51 -9.19 -37.52
CA LYS A 739 -35.72 -8.29 -36.33
C LYS A 739 -35.41 -9.10 -35.01
N PRO A 740 -35.60 -8.64 -33.74
CA PRO A 740 -35.75 -7.29 -33.10
C PRO A 740 -35.07 -7.13 -31.68
N ARG A 741 -35.39 -6.03 -30.95
CA ARG A 741 -35.49 -5.88 -29.44
C ARG A 741 -34.16 -5.74 -28.64
N GLY A 742 -34.04 -4.97 -27.55
CA GLY A 742 -34.97 -4.09 -26.79
C GLY A 742 -34.21 -3.08 -25.88
N SER A 743 -34.81 -1.98 -25.39
CA SER A 743 -35.50 -1.80 -24.06
C SER A 743 -34.64 -2.03 -22.80
N SER A 744 -34.64 -1.20 -21.75
CA SER A 744 -35.30 0.11 -21.50
C SER A 744 -34.74 0.79 -20.22
N SER A 745 -35.21 2.01 -19.92
CA SER A 745 -34.83 2.87 -18.78
C SER A 745 -35.16 2.34 -17.38
N THR A 746 -34.62 2.98 -16.33
CA THR A 746 -35.35 3.81 -15.31
C THR A 746 -34.73 3.73 -13.90
N THR A 747 -34.48 4.91 -13.33
CA THR A 747 -34.11 5.19 -11.94
C THR A 747 -35.16 4.74 -10.90
N ARG A 748 -34.76 4.40 -9.66
CA ARG A 748 -35.02 5.18 -8.41
C ARG A 748 -35.22 4.32 -7.13
N ALA A 749 -34.76 4.89 -6.01
CA ALA A 749 -35.27 4.75 -4.63
C ALA A 749 -34.98 3.51 -3.74
N HIS A 750 -34.09 3.75 -2.75
CA HIS A 750 -34.34 3.64 -1.30
C HIS A 750 -34.74 2.31 -0.60
N HIS A 751 -34.00 2.04 0.50
CA HIS A 751 -34.49 1.59 1.82
C HIS A 751 -35.03 0.15 2.01
N ILE A 752 -34.92 -0.49 3.18
CA ILE A 752 -33.99 -0.33 4.34
C ILE A 752 -34.09 -1.60 5.24
N LEU A 753 -33.02 -1.96 5.98
CA LEU A 753 -32.99 -3.00 7.03
C LEU A 753 -33.32 -4.45 6.55
N HIS A 754 -33.05 -5.54 7.29
CA HIS A 754 -32.41 -5.71 8.60
C HIS A 754 -31.69 -7.08 8.68
N ARG A 755 -30.63 -7.17 9.50
CA ARG A 755 -30.18 -8.38 10.24
C ARG A 755 -29.99 -9.69 9.45
N LYS A 756 -28.75 -10.19 9.47
CA LYS A 756 -28.35 -10.96 10.67
C LYS A 756 -26.95 -10.54 11.14
#